data_AF-A0A915KAT0-F1
#
_entry.id   AF-A0A915KAT0-F1
#
_cell.length_a   1.000
_cell.length_b   1.000
_cell.length_c   1.000
_cell.angle_alpha   90.00
_cell.angle_beta   90.00
_cell.angle_gamma   90.00
#
_symmetry.space_group_name_H-M   'P 1'
#
loop_
_entity.id
_entity.type
_entity.pdbx_description
1 polymer ?
#
loop_
_entity_poly.entity_id
_entity_poly.type
_entity_poly.pdbx_seq_one_letter_code
_entity_poly.pdbx_strand_id
1 'polypeptide(L)'
;LAHIAITKDLNLKETVSAAEKADERRTQSDTEMVGQATSTTISTKTADTPTASRRKSKSTSEFERMTNVDASSLSKVTHDAKSADRKPDSFTVSVLKFLRYACVSVPDHCAFWFNKWSRDYRYVAHVLKKEKRVLKENLSHAQQQGTINNVKKVRETIFSGEFGQRIHLVKSESEIDTVEKEVHDFWLQHNVFVRFFISLFYLLLSHTELLCYIMVILDQMKNASIISLPLPFLIFFWGTLRSPRPPQFFWVTVITYAMFMIVVKFIAQFEFGGSAIPINAPLDARRIIGIERMSYYASWDVALLMVLFFHRYVLKTLGLWKDADCGQDNLSKASTEQPDVAKSEEPVAIEDISVFEKEIPKTADSIELQELAQEAGTSSNAAVKCDDANVQSGVDDVKKYRKSCCTRCIDFYKRLLSPTFRYIMDLYAYMFLCDVICFLILTFGYSSFGVAAGKSDNGAENADVVANIKSNKVPLGFVIMLVSLMILIIIDRGIYLRKNIVARLVFQHLLVLLVHVWIFFALPAITDRSIQFAAQLWYFVKCVYFLLSAWQIRNGYPSRIFGNLLTKKYNLLNYSLFTGFMAAPFLFELRTLIDWIWTDTCMPLFDFFTMENIYSVIYRIKCMRKMEKDYPVPKGIAKGAVVKYGMGCPILILVILLVWLPLLLFALVNSIGVRSLPIQAKMIVSIEGYPPLYTMDVQKSSLQPMSQPEFDGLSTDKFEKDKLARTFLRDYTAGDTLKVAFRSSSNTKWDISTPSLDALEEDLKNPVEMSIEFEFVRPRQNAAKEPIRQTTKYKHVLNRDARSDFIKILKNKSKANSSDGVSVLRLYSPYVEIPPMGEIQPVKVLLYALTNESGPAENAYYGLDFALIGNDVAGYYWRIRSTNQTEFDIYNHIMMTAFVDRMFPSAFDSITSGGIIGVYIVVVLAAGNVLRNLVVNKALDIIIAEMPNVDRILQLCMDIFLVREAKDFLLELDLFAKLLFLFRSPETLIKWTRSKRD
;
A
#
# COMPACT_ATOMS: atom_id res chain seq x y z
N LEU A 1 9.13 -43.75 1.15
CA LEU A 1 9.35 -42.93 -0.07
C LEU A 1 10.83 -42.71 -0.35
N ALA A 2 11.52 -41.67 0.15
CA ALA A 2 12.96 -41.47 -0.16
C ALA A 2 13.86 -42.69 0.18
N HIS A 3 13.58 -43.38 1.29
CA HIS A 3 14.27 -44.61 1.70
C HIS A 3 13.99 -45.85 0.81
N ILE A 4 13.00 -45.77 -0.08
CA ILE A 4 12.66 -46.83 -1.06
C ILE A 4 13.33 -46.52 -2.42
N ALA A 5 13.57 -45.24 -2.72
CA ALA A 5 14.23 -44.79 -3.95
C ALA A 5 15.76 -45.02 -3.96
N ILE A 6 16.37 -45.28 -2.80
CA ILE A 6 17.83 -45.46 -2.66
C ILE A 6 18.22 -46.96 -2.69
N THR A 7 17.28 -47.88 -2.46
CA THR A 7 17.56 -49.33 -2.30
C THR A 7 17.31 -50.16 -3.56
N LYS A 8 16.99 -49.53 -4.70
CA LYS A 8 16.90 -50.18 -6.01
C LYS A 8 17.51 -49.27 -7.06
N ASP A 9 18.48 -49.78 -7.82
CA ASP A 9 18.94 -49.17 -9.07
C ASP A 9 17.77 -49.10 -10.05
N LEU A 10 17.07 -47.97 -10.04
CA LEU A 10 15.83 -47.77 -10.80
C LEU A 10 16.04 -46.77 -11.93
N ASN A 11 15.79 -47.28 -13.12
CA ASN A 11 15.83 -46.58 -14.40
C ASN A 11 15.06 -45.24 -14.29
N LEU A 12 15.76 -44.10 -14.39
CA LEU A 12 15.20 -42.77 -14.11
C LEU A 12 13.92 -42.45 -14.91
N LYS A 13 13.78 -43.06 -16.10
CA LYS A 13 12.62 -42.88 -16.98
C LYS A 13 11.33 -43.45 -16.39
N GLU A 14 11.42 -44.58 -15.68
CA GLU A 14 10.26 -45.19 -15.01
C GLU A 14 9.92 -44.47 -13.71
N THR A 15 10.89 -44.02 -12.93
CA THR A 15 10.62 -43.24 -11.71
C THR A 15 10.05 -41.86 -12.03
N VAL A 16 10.46 -41.21 -13.11
CA VAL A 16 9.81 -39.98 -13.60
C VAL A 16 8.39 -40.26 -14.11
N SER A 17 8.17 -41.31 -14.91
CA SER A 17 6.81 -41.67 -15.37
C SER A 17 5.88 -42.11 -14.23
N ALA A 18 6.42 -42.77 -13.20
CA ALA A 18 5.68 -43.14 -12.00
C ALA A 18 5.37 -41.92 -11.12
N ALA A 19 6.29 -40.94 -11.01
CA ALA A 19 6.05 -39.69 -10.33
C ALA A 19 5.00 -38.84 -11.06
N GLU A 20 5.04 -38.78 -12.39
CA GLU A 20 4.06 -38.08 -13.22
C GLU A 20 2.67 -38.74 -13.09
N LYS A 21 2.57 -40.07 -13.21
CA LYS A 21 1.33 -40.82 -12.93
C LYS A 21 0.85 -40.70 -11.49
N ALA A 22 1.75 -40.54 -10.52
CA ALA A 22 1.38 -40.30 -9.13
C ALA A 22 0.82 -38.89 -8.92
N ASP A 23 1.35 -37.88 -9.63
CA ASP A 23 0.80 -36.52 -9.60
C ASP A 23 -0.53 -36.41 -10.38
N GLU A 24 -0.68 -37.12 -11.50
CA GLU A 24 -1.97 -37.29 -12.18
C GLU A 24 -3.01 -37.92 -11.23
N ARG A 25 -2.68 -39.04 -10.57
CA ARG A 25 -3.55 -39.67 -9.56
C ARG A 25 -3.85 -38.75 -8.37
N ARG A 26 -2.87 -37.96 -7.90
CA ARG A 26 -3.10 -36.94 -6.86
C ARG A 26 -4.10 -35.90 -7.33
N THR A 27 -3.98 -35.36 -8.55
CA THR A 27 -4.94 -34.37 -9.08
C THR A 27 -6.34 -34.96 -9.29
N GLN A 28 -6.45 -36.24 -9.70
CA GLN A 28 -7.74 -36.94 -9.74
C GLN A 28 -8.33 -37.14 -8.34
N SER A 29 -7.55 -37.64 -7.37
CA SER A 29 -8.02 -37.83 -5.98
C SER A 29 -8.40 -36.51 -5.29
N ASP A 30 -7.67 -35.42 -5.53
CA ASP A 30 -8.03 -34.07 -5.08
C ASP A 30 -9.37 -33.62 -5.67
N THR A 31 -9.63 -33.94 -6.95
CA THR A 31 -10.88 -33.58 -7.64
C THR A 31 -12.06 -34.41 -7.15
N GLU A 32 -11.86 -35.71 -6.91
CA GLU A 32 -12.88 -36.62 -6.37
C GLU A 32 -13.20 -36.31 -4.90
N MET A 33 -12.20 -36.00 -4.06
CA MET A 33 -12.42 -35.58 -2.68
C MET A 33 -13.16 -34.24 -2.58
N VAL A 34 -12.87 -33.28 -3.46
CA VAL A 34 -13.65 -32.03 -3.55
C VAL A 34 -15.10 -32.35 -3.93
N GLY A 35 -15.33 -33.24 -4.89
CA GLY A 35 -16.67 -33.70 -5.28
C GLY A 35 -17.45 -34.33 -4.11
N GLN A 36 -16.82 -35.24 -3.37
CA GLN A 36 -17.42 -35.92 -2.22
C GLN A 36 -17.76 -34.97 -1.07
N ALA A 37 -16.91 -33.99 -0.76
CA ALA A 37 -17.17 -32.96 0.25
C ALA A 37 -18.37 -32.07 -0.11
N THR A 38 -18.53 -31.68 -1.39
CA THR A 38 -19.73 -30.95 -1.82
C THR A 38 -21.00 -31.80 -1.76
N SER A 39 -20.93 -33.09 -2.09
CA SER A 39 -22.12 -33.96 -2.14
C SER A 39 -22.72 -34.25 -0.76
N THR A 40 -21.91 -34.30 0.30
CA THR A 40 -22.38 -34.52 1.68
C THR A 40 -23.20 -33.36 2.25
N THR A 41 -23.20 -32.18 1.61
CA THR A 41 -23.98 -31.01 2.05
C THR A 41 -25.41 -30.99 1.47
N ILE A 42 -25.72 -31.81 0.47
CA ILE A 42 -27.01 -31.77 -0.25
C ILE A 42 -28.06 -32.73 0.36
N SER A 43 -27.63 -33.80 1.04
CA SER A 43 -28.53 -34.88 1.47
C SER A 43 -29.08 -34.74 2.90
N THR A 44 -29.95 -33.75 3.15
CA THR A 44 -30.85 -33.76 4.32
C THR A 44 -32.26 -33.25 3.99
N LYS A 45 -33.12 -34.14 3.45
CA LYS A 45 -34.56 -34.33 3.78
C LYS A 45 -35.34 -34.94 2.60
N THR A 46 -35.56 -36.26 2.66
CA THR A 46 -36.77 -36.93 2.17
C THR A 46 -36.90 -38.24 2.94
N ALA A 47 -38.08 -38.47 3.53
CA ALA A 47 -38.47 -39.77 4.07
C ALA A 47 -39.68 -40.26 3.26
N ASP A 48 -39.65 -41.53 2.86
CA ASP A 48 -40.72 -42.55 2.76
C ASP A 48 -42.19 -42.06 2.60
N THR A 49 -43.07 -42.61 1.74
CA THR A 49 -43.15 -43.89 0.99
C THR A 49 -44.29 -43.74 -0.08
N PRO A 50 -44.90 -44.78 -0.71
CA PRO A 50 -44.36 -45.89 -1.50
C PRO A 50 -44.90 -45.97 -2.95
N THR A 51 -44.22 -46.76 -3.78
CA THR A 51 -44.70 -47.64 -4.87
C THR A 51 -46.05 -47.37 -5.58
N ALA A 52 -45.99 -46.99 -6.87
CA ALA A 52 -46.92 -47.47 -7.90
C ALA A 52 -46.30 -47.38 -9.32
N SER A 53 -46.23 -48.49 -10.04
CA SER A 53 -45.83 -48.52 -11.46
C SER A 53 -47.00 -48.15 -12.39
N ARG A 54 -46.73 -47.54 -13.57
CA ARG A 54 -47.13 -48.06 -14.92
C ARG A 54 -46.97 -47.03 -16.07
N ARG A 55 -45.99 -47.33 -16.95
CA ARG A 55 -45.95 -47.11 -18.43
C ARG A 55 -46.39 -45.77 -19.08
N LYS A 56 -45.49 -45.30 -19.96
CA LYS A 56 -45.70 -44.71 -21.31
C LYS A 56 -46.32 -43.30 -21.39
N SER A 57 -46.09 -42.48 -22.43
CA SER A 57 -44.98 -42.33 -23.40
C SER A 57 -45.33 -41.22 -24.42
N LYS A 58 -44.40 -40.32 -24.78
CA LYS A 58 -44.49 -39.40 -25.96
C LYS A 58 -45.70 -38.42 -25.93
N SER A 59 -45.78 -37.34 -26.72
CA SER A 59 -44.84 -36.46 -27.43
C SER A 59 -45.65 -35.20 -27.87
N THR A 60 -45.00 -34.17 -28.45
CA THR A 60 -45.60 -33.18 -29.41
C THR A 60 -46.87 -32.42 -28.97
N SER A 61 -46.81 -31.14 -28.59
CA SER A 61 -46.65 -29.93 -29.44
C SER A 61 -47.99 -29.28 -29.81
N GLU A 62 -47.92 -27.98 -30.16
CA GLU A 62 -49.02 -27.09 -30.61
C GLU A 62 -50.00 -26.66 -29.48
N PHE A 63 -50.28 -25.37 -29.17
CA PHE A 63 -50.32 -24.05 -29.85
C PHE A 63 -51.78 -23.60 -30.08
N GLU A 64 -52.05 -22.31 -29.81
CA GLU A 64 -53.38 -21.66 -29.75
C GLU A 64 -54.33 -22.16 -28.62
N ARG A 65 -55.27 -21.36 -28.08
CA ARG A 65 -55.74 -20.00 -28.43
C ARG A 65 -56.23 -19.22 -27.17
N MET A 66 -56.59 -17.95 -27.40
CA MET A 66 -57.33 -16.99 -26.53
C MET A 66 -58.47 -17.64 -25.70
N THR A 67 -58.89 -17.12 -24.53
CA THR A 67 -59.56 -15.81 -24.37
C THR A 67 -59.49 -15.16 -22.98
N ASN A 68 -59.60 -13.82 -22.94
CA ASN A 68 -60.02 -13.03 -21.77
C ASN A 68 -61.53 -13.22 -21.50
N VAL A 69 -61.98 -13.12 -20.24
CA VAL A 69 -63.21 -12.42 -19.83
C VAL A 69 -63.01 -11.80 -18.43
N ASP A 70 -63.63 -10.64 -18.21
CA ASP A 70 -63.40 -9.69 -17.13
C ASP A 70 -64.12 -9.91 -15.79
N ALA A 71 -63.75 -9.03 -14.86
CA ALA A 71 -64.20 -8.86 -13.49
C ALA A 71 -65.72 -8.75 -13.22
N SER A 72 -66.13 -9.37 -12.11
CA SER A 72 -67.19 -8.94 -11.16
C SER A 72 -67.12 -9.88 -9.93
N SER A 73 -67.53 -9.55 -8.71
CA SER A 73 -68.08 -8.32 -8.11
C SER A 73 -67.69 -8.24 -6.62
N LEU A 74 -67.70 -7.03 -6.07
CA LEU A 74 -67.38 -6.72 -4.67
C LEU A 74 -68.59 -7.01 -3.75
N SER A 75 -68.45 -7.83 -2.69
CA SER A 75 -69.19 -7.65 -1.42
C SER A 75 -68.78 -8.63 -0.30
N LYS A 76 -68.15 -8.11 0.76
CA LYS A 76 -68.55 -8.24 2.18
C LYS A 76 -67.50 -7.68 3.14
N VAL A 77 -67.81 -6.50 3.65
CA VAL A 77 -67.35 -5.85 4.89
C VAL A 77 -67.99 -6.67 6.05
N THR A 78 -67.40 -6.99 7.23
CA THR A 78 -66.48 -6.26 8.12
C THR A 78 -65.86 -7.18 9.22
N HIS A 79 -64.79 -6.72 9.89
CA HIS A 79 -64.27 -7.15 11.22
C HIS A 79 -63.72 -8.60 11.34
N ASP A 80 -62.58 -8.89 11.99
CA ASP A 80 -61.82 -8.19 13.05
C ASP A 80 -60.28 -8.15 12.85
N ALA A 81 -59.60 -7.34 13.67
CA ALA A 81 -58.15 -7.09 13.58
C ALA A 81 -57.30 -7.87 14.60
N LYS A 82 -56.22 -8.53 14.12
CA LYS A 82 -54.83 -8.52 14.66
C LYS A 82 -53.98 -9.72 14.20
N SER A 83 -53.13 -9.51 13.19
CA SER A 83 -51.67 -9.70 13.28
C SER A 83 -51.05 -9.53 11.89
N ALA A 84 -50.08 -8.62 11.76
CA ALA A 84 -49.44 -8.30 10.49
C ALA A 84 -48.26 -9.23 10.24
N ASP A 85 -48.51 -10.43 9.73
CA ASP A 85 -47.44 -11.33 9.27
C ASP A 85 -46.91 -10.86 7.90
N ARG A 86 -46.05 -9.82 7.93
CA ARG A 86 -45.32 -9.36 6.75
C ARG A 86 -44.35 -10.47 6.34
N LYS A 87 -44.73 -11.26 5.32
CA LYS A 87 -43.81 -12.15 4.59
C LYS A 87 -42.53 -11.37 4.25
N PRO A 88 -41.35 -11.77 4.74
CA PRO A 88 -40.11 -11.06 4.44
C PRO A 88 -39.84 -11.13 2.94
N ASP A 89 -39.48 -10.00 2.34
CA ASP A 89 -39.30 -9.87 0.88
C ASP A 89 -38.37 -10.97 0.35
N SER A 90 -38.65 -11.51 -0.84
CA SER A 90 -37.91 -12.62 -1.43
C SER A 90 -36.39 -12.37 -1.50
N PHE A 91 -35.98 -11.10 -1.62
CA PHE A 91 -34.61 -10.64 -1.50
C PHE A 91 -34.02 -10.88 -0.10
N THR A 92 -34.70 -10.47 0.98
CA THR A 92 -34.22 -10.65 2.37
C THR A 92 -34.10 -12.13 2.73
N VAL A 93 -35.04 -12.97 2.30
CA VAL A 93 -34.96 -14.44 2.46
C VAL A 93 -33.79 -15.02 1.66
N SER A 94 -33.50 -14.50 0.47
CA SER A 94 -32.36 -14.93 -0.35
C SER A 94 -31.01 -14.50 0.24
N VAL A 95 -30.92 -13.28 0.77
CA VAL A 95 -29.74 -12.76 1.49
C VAL A 95 -29.51 -13.55 2.78
N LEU A 96 -30.56 -13.86 3.56
CA LEU A 96 -30.43 -14.65 4.78
C LEU A 96 -30.02 -16.11 4.48
N LYS A 97 -30.54 -16.70 3.40
CA LYS A 97 -30.06 -18.00 2.89
C LYS A 97 -28.58 -17.90 2.47
N PHE A 98 -28.20 -16.89 1.70
CA PHE A 98 -26.82 -16.69 1.27
C PHE A 98 -25.86 -16.54 2.45
N LEU A 99 -26.20 -15.71 3.44
CA LEU A 99 -25.43 -15.55 4.68
C LEU A 99 -25.30 -16.88 5.44
N ARG A 100 -26.39 -17.65 5.57
CA ARG A 100 -26.35 -18.98 6.19
C ARG A 100 -25.44 -19.94 5.43
N TYR A 101 -25.51 -19.97 4.10
CA TYR A 101 -24.63 -20.82 3.28
C TYR A 101 -23.17 -20.35 3.37
N ALA A 102 -22.89 -19.04 3.35
CA ALA A 102 -21.55 -18.49 3.50
C ALA A 102 -20.94 -18.82 4.87
N CYS A 103 -21.70 -18.66 5.95
CA CYS A 103 -21.26 -18.98 7.32
C CYS A 103 -20.94 -20.46 7.56
N VAL A 104 -21.41 -21.38 6.70
CA VAL A 104 -21.06 -22.81 6.74
C VAL A 104 -19.96 -23.14 5.73
N SER A 105 -20.09 -22.66 4.49
CA SER A 105 -19.18 -22.97 3.39
C SER A 105 -17.80 -22.34 3.54
N VAL A 106 -17.68 -21.12 4.06
CA VAL A 106 -16.38 -20.45 4.24
C VAL A 106 -15.52 -21.19 5.29
N PRO A 107 -16.03 -21.50 6.51
CA PRO A 107 -15.26 -22.30 7.47
C PRO A 107 -14.92 -23.71 6.97
N ASP A 108 -15.82 -24.39 6.25
CA ASP A 108 -15.54 -25.74 5.72
C ASP A 108 -14.45 -25.71 4.63
N HIS A 109 -14.48 -24.72 3.72
CA HIS A 109 -13.43 -24.54 2.71
C HIS A 109 -12.08 -24.16 3.34
N CYS A 110 -12.07 -23.29 4.36
CA CYS A 110 -10.86 -23.00 5.14
C CYS A 110 -10.36 -24.25 5.88
N ALA A 111 -11.26 -25.05 6.44
CA ALA A 111 -10.91 -26.28 7.14
C ALA A 111 -10.28 -27.31 6.19
N PHE A 112 -10.82 -27.48 4.98
CA PHE A 112 -10.23 -28.30 3.92
C PHE A 112 -8.84 -27.81 3.52
N TRP A 113 -8.64 -26.50 3.39
CA TRP A 113 -7.35 -25.92 3.00
C TRP A 113 -6.27 -26.06 4.11
N PHE A 114 -6.63 -25.80 5.37
CA PHE A 114 -5.75 -26.06 6.53
C PHE A 114 -5.45 -27.56 6.71
N ASN A 115 -6.45 -28.42 6.45
CA ASN A 115 -6.30 -29.88 6.39
C ASN A 115 -5.24 -30.25 5.32
N LYS A 116 -5.35 -29.74 4.09
CA LYS A 116 -4.36 -29.97 3.02
C LYS A 116 -2.94 -29.53 3.39
N TRP A 117 -2.76 -28.36 4.01
CA TRP A 117 -1.44 -27.87 4.42
C TRP A 117 -0.84 -28.66 5.60
N SER A 118 -1.65 -29.15 6.54
CA SER A 118 -1.20 -29.92 7.72
C SER A 118 -1.20 -31.45 7.52
N ARG A 119 -1.33 -31.92 6.27
CA ARG A 119 -1.53 -33.33 5.91
C ARG A 119 -0.40 -34.24 6.41
N ASP A 120 0.82 -33.96 5.99
CA ASP A 120 1.98 -34.81 6.25
C ASP A 120 2.26 -34.90 7.77
N TYR A 121 2.08 -33.79 8.50
CA TYR A 121 2.18 -33.76 9.96
C TYR A 121 1.12 -34.63 10.64
N ARG A 122 -0.15 -34.56 10.21
CA ARG A 122 -1.25 -35.33 10.81
C ARG A 122 -1.12 -36.82 10.54
N TYR A 123 -0.68 -37.21 9.34
CA TYR A 123 -0.34 -38.60 9.03
C TYR A 123 0.71 -39.13 10.00
N VAL A 124 1.86 -38.46 10.12
CA VAL A 124 2.95 -38.86 11.03
C VAL A 124 2.48 -38.87 12.49
N ALA A 125 1.73 -37.84 12.94
CA ALA A 125 1.22 -37.78 14.30
C ALA A 125 0.21 -38.90 14.62
N HIS A 126 -0.60 -39.32 13.65
CA HIS A 126 -1.55 -40.42 13.80
C HIS A 126 -0.83 -41.78 13.86
N VAL A 127 0.11 -42.02 12.94
CA VAL A 127 0.97 -43.24 12.95
C VAL A 127 1.71 -43.34 14.28
N LEU A 128 2.45 -42.30 14.69
CA LEU A 128 3.17 -42.30 15.97
C LEU A 128 2.26 -42.47 17.18
N LYS A 129 1.01 -41.98 17.13
CA LYS A 129 0.01 -42.20 18.20
C LYS A 129 -0.45 -43.64 18.28
N LYS A 130 -0.62 -44.33 17.13
CA LYS A 130 -0.91 -45.77 17.07
C LYS A 130 0.29 -46.61 17.53
N GLU A 131 1.46 -46.38 16.96
CA GLU A 131 2.70 -47.09 17.35
C GLU A 131 3.01 -46.92 18.84
N LYS A 132 2.80 -45.72 19.41
CA LYS A 132 2.93 -45.46 20.85
C LYS A 132 1.91 -46.22 21.70
N ARG A 133 0.69 -46.47 21.19
CA ARG A 133 -0.32 -47.29 21.89
C ARG A 133 0.12 -48.75 21.91
N VAL A 134 0.46 -49.31 20.75
CA VAL A 134 0.97 -50.69 20.60
C VAL A 134 2.22 -50.90 21.46
N LEU A 135 3.16 -49.94 21.44
CA LEU A 135 4.35 -49.97 22.30
C LEU A 135 3.99 -49.96 23.79
N LYS A 136 3.01 -49.15 24.23
CA LYS A 136 2.60 -49.10 25.64
C LYS A 136 1.97 -50.42 26.09
N GLU A 137 1.12 -51.01 25.27
CA GLU A 137 0.47 -52.30 25.51
C GLU A 137 1.54 -53.41 25.61
N ASN A 138 2.39 -53.54 24.59
CA ASN A 138 3.47 -54.54 24.56
C ASN A 138 4.51 -54.35 25.68
N LEU A 139 4.88 -53.11 26.02
CA LEU A 139 5.77 -52.82 27.15
C LEU A 139 5.12 -53.24 28.48
N SER A 140 3.81 -53.02 28.65
CA SER A 140 3.11 -53.44 29.87
C SER A 140 3.10 -54.96 30.05
N HIS A 141 2.94 -55.72 28.96
CA HIS A 141 3.07 -57.18 28.97
C HIS A 141 4.51 -57.65 29.25
N ALA A 142 5.51 -57.06 28.59
CA ALA A 142 6.92 -57.41 28.80
C ALA A 142 7.45 -57.04 30.20
N GLN A 143 6.88 -55.99 30.82
CA GLN A 143 7.17 -55.60 32.19
C GLN A 143 6.47 -56.51 33.20
N GLN A 144 5.25 -56.98 32.91
CA GLN A 144 4.58 -58.05 33.68
C GLN A 144 5.32 -59.39 33.62
N GLN A 145 5.99 -59.70 32.51
CA GLN A 145 6.84 -60.89 32.33
C GLN A 145 8.27 -60.75 32.92
N GLY A 146 8.57 -59.65 33.63
CA GLY A 146 9.85 -59.47 34.35
C GLY A 146 11.10 -59.37 33.47
N THR A 147 10.95 -59.28 32.15
CA THR A 147 12.07 -59.37 31.19
C THR A 147 12.81 -58.03 31.02
N ILE A 148 12.19 -56.92 31.43
CA ILE A 148 12.60 -55.55 31.12
C ILE A 148 12.61 -54.68 32.39
N ASN A 149 13.81 -54.47 32.95
CA ASN A 149 14.01 -53.68 34.17
C ASN A 149 14.74 -52.34 33.95
N ASN A 150 15.17 -52.03 32.71
CA ASN A 150 16.04 -50.88 32.43
C ASN A 150 15.81 -50.24 31.05
N VAL A 151 15.87 -48.91 30.98
CA VAL A 151 15.62 -48.13 29.74
C VAL A 151 16.64 -48.43 28.62
N LYS A 152 17.88 -48.83 28.97
CA LYS A 152 18.86 -49.34 27.99
C LYS A 152 18.40 -50.65 27.35
N LYS A 153 17.99 -51.64 28.16
CA LYS A 153 17.45 -52.93 27.67
C LYS A 153 16.22 -52.74 26.79
N VAL A 154 15.30 -51.84 27.16
CA VAL A 154 14.14 -51.46 26.30
C VAL A 154 14.61 -50.99 24.92
N ARG A 155 15.63 -50.15 24.86
CA ARG A 155 16.15 -49.64 23.59
C ARG A 155 16.78 -50.78 22.78
N GLU A 156 17.60 -51.61 23.41
CA GLU A 156 18.25 -52.76 22.76
C GLU A 156 17.21 -53.71 22.14
N THR A 157 16.20 -54.19 22.89
CA THR A 157 15.17 -55.10 22.34
C THR A 157 14.27 -54.47 21.27
N ILE A 158 14.11 -53.15 21.23
CA ILE A 158 13.39 -52.46 20.15
C ILE A 158 14.21 -52.39 18.86
N PHE A 159 15.54 -52.19 18.97
CA PHE A 159 16.42 -52.05 17.81
C PHE A 159 16.99 -53.38 17.30
N SER A 160 17.04 -54.45 18.09
CA SER A 160 17.78 -55.69 17.78
C SER A 160 16.93 -56.95 17.55
N GLY A 161 15.63 -56.84 17.23
CA GLY A 161 14.81 -58.05 17.03
C GLY A 161 13.45 -57.84 16.35
N GLU A 162 12.76 -58.95 16.07
CA GLU A 162 11.41 -59.00 15.46
C GLU A 162 10.40 -58.05 16.12
N PHE A 163 10.59 -57.78 17.41
CA PHE A 163 9.77 -56.87 18.21
C PHE A 163 9.65 -55.47 17.58
N GLY A 164 10.75 -54.92 17.04
CA GLY A 164 10.72 -53.64 16.31
C GLY A 164 9.85 -53.69 15.05
N GLN A 165 9.94 -54.79 14.29
CA GLN A 165 9.12 -55.02 13.10
C GLN A 165 7.63 -55.25 13.41
N ARG A 166 7.26 -55.58 14.65
CA ARG A 166 5.86 -55.69 15.10
C ARG A 166 5.26 -54.34 15.52
N ILE A 167 6.10 -53.33 15.82
CA ILE A 167 5.65 -51.99 16.22
C ILE A 167 5.40 -51.11 14.98
N HIS A 168 6.22 -51.24 13.93
CA HIS A 168 6.09 -50.44 12.72
C HIS A 168 4.78 -50.73 11.97
N LEU A 169 3.93 -49.71 11.89
CA LEU A 169 2.57 -49.84 11.34
C LEU A 169 2.51 -49.79 9.80
N VAL A 170 3.60 -49.38 9.16
CA VAL A 170 3.68 -49.12 7.72
C VAL A 170 4.88 -49.87 7.16
N LYS A 171 4.61 -50.95 6.42
CA LYS A 171 5.57 -51.85 5.78
C LYS A 171 5.47 -51.80 4.26
N SER A 172 4.30 -51.43 3.72
CA SER A 172 4.03 -51.31 2.29
C SER A 172 3.45 -49.94 1.90
N GLU A 173 3.52 -49.59 0.62
CA GLU A 173 3.01 -48.31 0.10
C GLU A 173 1.47 -48.22 0.18
N SER A 174 0.76 -49.33 -0.03
CA SER A 174 -0.71 -49.43 0.09
C SER A 174 -1.25 -49.18 1.50
N GLU A 175 -0.44 -49.39 2.54
CA GLU A 175 -0.82 -49.07 3.92
C GLU A 175 -0.80 -47.57 4.20
N ILE A 176 -0.01 -46.79 3.43
CA ILE A 176 0.03 -45.32 3.53
C ILE A 176 -1.35 -44.75 3.17
N ASP A 177 -1.87 -45.09 1.99
CA ASP A 177 -3.19 -44.65 1.51
C ASP A 177 -4.32 -45.08 2.45
N THR A 178 -4.20 -46.27 3.06
CA THR A 178 -5.20 -46.80 3.99
C THR A 178 -5.24 -45.98 5.29
N VAL A 179 -4.07 -45.66 5.86
CA VAL A 179 -3.97 -44.82 7.06
C VAL A 179 -4.30 -43.35 6.75
N GLU A 180 -3.99 -42.83 5.56
CA GLU A 180 -4.38 -41.47 5.13
C GLU A 180 -5.91 -41.34 5.02
N LYS A 181 -6.59 -42.34 4.45
CA LYS A 181 -8.06 -42.42 4.42
C LYS A 181 -8.66 -42.45 5.82
N GLU A 182 -8.15 -43.30 6.73
CA GLU A 182 -8.63 -43.36 8.11
C GLU A 182 -8.49 -42.02 8.85
N VAL A 183 -7.40 -41.28 8.63
CA VAL A 183 -7.20 -39.93 9.18
C VAL A 183 -8.21 -38.92 8.58
N HIS A 184 -8.54 -39.06 7.30
CA HIS A 184 -9.53 -38.22 6.63
C HIS A 184 -10.95 -38.51 7.13
N ASP A 185 -11.33 -39.78 7.22
CA ASP A 185 -12.64 -40.24 7.72
C ASP A 185 -12.87 -39.82 9.17
N PHE A 186 -11.85 -39.93 10.03
CA PHE A 186 -11.91 -39.46 11.41
C PHE A 186 -12.16 -37.95 11.49
N TRP A 187 -11.60 -37.14 10.57
CA TRP A 187 -11.87 -35.71 10.50
C TRP A 187 -13.28 -35.40 9.98
N LEU A 188 -13.77 -36.16 8.99
CA LEU A 188 -15.12 -36.02 8.44
C LEU A 188 -16.23 -36.29 9.48
N GLN A 189 -15.98 -37.11 10.51
CA GLN A 189 -16.95 -37.40 11.57
C GLN A 189 -17.32 -36.19 12.44
N HIS A 190 -16.58 -35.07 12.38
CA HIS A 190 -16.85 -33.89 13.18
C HIS A 190 -17.74 -32.84 12.46
N ASN A 191 -18.43 -31.99 13.24
CA ASN A 191 -19.15 -30.82 12.74
C ASN A 191 -18.22 -29.79 12.08
N VAL A 192 -18.71 -29.02 11.11
CA VAL A 192 -17.91 -28.04 10.31
C VAL A 192 -17.05 -27.10 11.17
N PHE A 193 -17.59 -26.47 12.21
CA PHE A 193 -16.80 -25.60 13.10
C PHE A 193 -15.72 -26.36 13.88
N VAL A 194 -16.00 -27.60 14.27
CA VAL A 194 -15.03 -28.47 14.95
C VAL A 194 -13.94 -28.92 13.98
N ARG A 195 -14.29 -29.27 12.72
CA ARG A 195 -13.33 -29.51 11.63
C ARG A 195 -12.39 -28.32 11.40
N PHE A 196 -12.93 -27.10 11.43
CA PHE A 196 -12.17 -25.86 11.30
C PHE A 196 -11.19 -25.68 12.46
N PHE A 197 -11.62 -25.75 13.72
CA PHE A 197 -10.71 -25.60 14.86
C PHE A 197 -9.66 -26.72 14.95
N ILE A 198 -10.02 -27.97 14.65
CA ILE A 198 -9.08 -29.09 14.61
C ILE A 198 -8.02 -28.90 13.51
N SER A 199 -8.43 -28.51 12.30
CA SER A 199 -7.49 -28.28 11.19
C SER A 199 -6.59 -27.06 11.42
N LEU A 200 -7.12 -25.97 12.00
CA LEU A 200 -6.34 -24.82 12.44
C LEU A 200 -5.31 -25.21 13.52
N PHE A 201 -5.70 -26.02 14.51
CA PHE A 201 -4.79 -26.49 15.55
C PHE A 201 -3.66 -27.37 14.99
N TYR A 202 -3.97 -28.28 14.07
CA TYR A 202 -2.95 -29.10 13.41
C TYR A 202 -2.05 -28.29 12.46
N LEU A 203 -2.56 -27.23 11.82
CA LEU A 203 -1.74 -26.29 11.06
C LEU A 203 -0.72 -25.57 11.95
N LEU A 204 -1.15 -25.06 13.11
CA LEU A 204 -0.26 -24.44 14.09
C LEU A 204 0.78 -25.44 14.64
N LEU A 205 0.37 -26.69 14.90
CA LEU A 205 1.29 -27.76 15.31
C LEU A 205 2.35 -28.07 14.24
N SER A 206 1.95 -28.14 12.96
CA SER A 206 2.86 -28.46 11.85
C SER A 206 3.93 -27.39 11.59
N HIS A 207 3.66 -26.13 11.97
CA HIS A 207 4.56 -24.99 11.75
C HIS A 207 4.95 -24.26 13.05
N THR A 208 5.12 -24.99 14.16
CA THR A 208 5.54 -24.40 15.44
C THR A 208 6.87 -23.65 15.40
N GLU A 209 7.80 -24.02 14.51
CA GLU A 209 9.06 -23.27 14.29
C GLU A 209 8.77 -21.83 13.80
N LEU A 210 7.90 -21.67 12.80
CA LEU A 210 7.49 -20.37 12.26
C LEU A 210 6.77 -19.53 13.31
N LEU A 211 5.89 -20.16 14.12
CA LEU A 211 5.19 -19.49 15.21
C LEU A 211 6.17 -18.93 16.26
N CYS A 212 7.23 -19.67 16.60
CA CYS A 212 8.29 -19.16 17.47
C CYS A 212 9.00 -17.95 16.86
N TYR A 213 9.35 -18.01 15.57
CA TYR A 213 10.03 -16.90 14.90
C TYR A 213 9.16 -15.64 14.83
N ILE A 214 7.87 -15.78 14.51
CA ILE A 214 6.91 -14.67 14.51
C ILE A 214 6.78 -14.06 15.92
N MET A 215 6.70 -14.88 16.97
CA MET A 215 6.61 -14.37 18.34
C MET A 215 7.86 -13.60 18.78
N VAL A 216 9.07 -14.01 18.38
CA VAL A 216 10.30 -13.23 18.63
C VAL A 216 10.30 -11.90 17.88
N ILE A 217 9.78 -11.87 16.66
CA ILE A 217 9.66 -10.62 15.88
C ILE A 217 8.66 -9.67 16.56
N LEU A 218 7.51 -10.19 17.00
CA LEU A 218 6.50 -9.41 17.73
C LEU A 218 7.02 -8.90 19.09
N ASP A 219 7.81 -9.70 19.79
CA ASP A 219 8.49 -9.30 21.03
C ASP A 219 9.44 -8.11 20.78
N GLN A 220 10.35 -8.24 19.80
CA GLN A 220 11.25 -7.14 19.43
C GLN A 220 10.48 -5.88 18.97
N MET A 221 9.36 -6.03 18.27
CA MET A 221 8.51 -4.90 17.83
C MET A 221 7.87 -4.13 18.98
N LYS A 222 7.63 -4.77 20.13
CA LYS A 222 6.97 -4.15 21.30
C LYS A 222 7.95 -3.71 22.37
N ASN A 223 9.02 -4.46 22.58
CA ASN A 223 10.08 -4.13 23.52
C ASN A 223 11.06 -3.08 22.96
N ALA A 224 11.32 -3.08 21.65
CA ALA A 224 12.20 -2.15 20.93
C ALA A 224 13.58 -1.91 21.59
N SER A 225 14.11 -2.90 22.30
CA SER A 225 15.27 -2.76 23.19
C SER A 225 16.54 -3.44 22.65
N ILE A 226 17.71 -3.02 23.13
CA ILE A 226 18.96 -3.72 22.86
C ILE A 226 18.97 -5.12 23.46
N ILE A 227 18.42 -5.32 24.67
CA ILE A 227 18.42 -6.65 25.30
C ILE A 227 17.57 -7.66 24.48
N SER A 228 16.53 -7.23 23.78
CA SER A 228 15.74 -8.11 22.90
C SER A 228 16.39 -8.38 21.52
N LEU A 229 17.26 -7.49 21.01
CA LEU A 229 17.86 -7.59 19.65
C LEU A 229 18.61 -8.91 19.33
N PRO A 230 19.35 -9.56 20.25
CA PRO A 230 20.03 -10.82 19.95
C PRO A 230 19.10 -11.96 19.56
N LEU A 231 17.82 -11.95 19.97
CA LEU A 231 16.85 -13.00 19.62
C LEU A 231 16.53 -13.00 18.11
N PRO A 232 16.12 -11.88 17.46
CA PRO A 232 16.06 -11.77 16.00
C PRO A 232 17.35 -12.16 15.28
N PHE A 233 18.52 -11.72 15.76
CA PHE A 233 19.80 -12.04 15.11
C PHE A 233 20.10 -13.55 15.14
N LEU A 234 19.84 -14.24 16.27
CA LEU A 234 19.97 -15.70 16.34
C LEU A 234 19.06 -16.41 15.33
N ILE A 235 17.84 -15.92 15.12
CA ILE A 235 16.90 -16.46 14.14
C ILE A 235 17.39 -16.26 12.69
N PHE A 236 17.76 -15.03 12.33
CA PHE A 236 18.10 -14.70 10.95
C PHE A 236 19.51 -15.15 10.52
N PHE A 237 20.49 -15.20 11.43
CA PHE A 237 21.86 -15.63 11.11
C PHE A 237 22.11 -17.12 11.33
N TRP A 238 21.30 -17.82 12.13
CA TRP A 238 21.55 -19.23 12.47
C TRP A 238 20.32 -20.14 12.40
N GLY A 239 19.21 -19.76 13.02
CA GLY A 239 18.00 -20.61 13.09
C GLY A 239 17.41 -20.94 11.72
N THR A 240 17.02 -19.91 10.97
CA THR A 240 16.37 -20.03 9.66
C THR A 240 17.28 -20.58 8.56
N LEU A 241 18.60 -20.36 8.66
CA LEU A 241 19.59 -20.82 7.68
C LEU A 241 19.99 -22.30 7.86
N ARG A 242 19.61 -22.97 8.96
CA ARG A 242 19.94 -24.40 9.16
C ARG A 242 19.03 -25.31 8.32
N SER A 243 19.66 -26.16 7.52
CA SER A 243 19.03 -27.31 6.84
C SER A 243 19.38 -28.61 7.56
N PRO A 244 18.45 -29.57 7.78
CA PRO A 244 17.02 -29.51 7.47
C PRO A 244 16.16 -28.84 8.57
N ARG A 245 16.72 -28.59 9.77
CA ARG A 245 16.03 -27.94 10.90
C ARG A 245 17.05 -27.38 11.91
N PRO A 246 16.66 -26.44 12.81
CA PRO A 246 17.56 -25.94 13.84
C PRO A 246 17.96 -27.05 14.85
N PRO A 247 19.22 -27.07 15.34
CA PRO A 247 19.68 -28.06 16.30
C PRO A 247 19.08 -27.86 17.69
N GLN A 248 19.14 -28.89 18.55
CA GLN A 248 18.73 -28.77 19.96
C GLN A 248 19.45 -27.61 20.67
N PHE A 249 20.76 -27.44 20.42
CA PHE A 249 21.57 -26.37 21.00
C PHE A 249 21.05 -24.97 20.67
N PHE A 250 20.50 -24.74 19.48
CA PHE A 250 19.86 -23.46 19.11
C PHE A 250 18.65 -23.17 20.00
N TRP A 251 17.72 -24.12 20.10
CA TRP A 251 16.51 -23.94 20.90
C TRP A 251 16.80 -23.78 22.40
N VAL A 252 17.78 -24.50 22.93
CA VAL A 252 18.24 -24.31 24.32
C VAL A 252 18.83 -22.91 24.52
N THR A 253 19.62 -22.40 23.56
CA THR A 253 20.20 -21.05 23.63
C THR A 253 19.12 -19.97 23.62
N VAL A 254 18.15 -20.06 22.69
CA VAL A 254 17.02 -19.12 22.60
C VAL A 254 16.16 -19.13 23.87
N ILE A 255 15.84 -20.31 24.40
CA ILE A 255 15.07 -20.49 25.65
C ILE A 255 15.81 -19.93 26.87
N THR A 256 17.12 -20.17 26.96
CA THR A 256 17.96 -19.66 28.06
C THR A 256 18.09 -18.14 28.00
N TYR A 257 18.26 -17.58 26.80
CA TYR A 257 18.33 -16.13 26.60
C TYR A 257 17.00 -15.43 26.92
N ALA A 258 15.86 -16.01 26.52
CA ALA A 258 14.54 -15.47 26.88
C ALA A 258 14.32 -15.45 28.41
N MET A 259 14.72 -16.51 29.12
CA MET A 259 14.69 -16.52 30.59
C MET A 259 15.62 -15.48 31.22
N PHE A 260 16.86 -15.34 30.70
CA PHE A 260 17.79 -14.31 31.15
C PHE A 260 17.22 -12.89 30.97
N MET A 261 16.61 -12.61 29.80
CA MET A 261 15.99 -11.32 29.49
C MET A 261 14.84 -10.98 30.46
N ILE A 262 13.98 -11.94 30.80
CA ILE A 262 12.93 -11.78 31.81
C ILE A 262 13.52 -11.48 33.19
N VAL A 263 14.57 -12.21 33.62
CA VAL A 263 15.22 -11.99 34.92
C VAL A 263 15.86 -10.60 35.00
N VAL A 264 16.54 -10.15 33.94
CA VAL A 264 17.14 -8.79 33.89
C VAL A 264 16.04 -7.71 33.97
N LYS A 265 14.96 -7.84 33.19
CA LYS A 265 13.83 -6.91 33.23
C LYS A 265 13.07 -6.93 34.57
N PHE A 266 13.03 -8.07 35.26
CA PHE A 266 12.46 -8.19 36.61
C PHE A 266 13.31 -7.44 37.64
N ILE A 267 14.63 -7.63 37.62
CA ILE A 267 15.58 -6.91 38.49
C ILE A 267 15.47 -5.39 38.25
N ALA A 268 15.26 -4.97 37.00
CA ALA A 268 15.08 -3.57 36.60
C ALA A 268 13.84 -2.87 37.22
N GLN A 269 12.86 -3.60 37.76
CA GLN A 269 11.67 -2.99 38.37
C GLN A 269 11.86 -2.54 39.82
N PHE A 270 12.95 -2.98 40.49
CA PHE A 270 13.33 -2.48 41.80
C PHE A 270 13.88 -1.04 41.72
N GLU A 271 13.99 -0.35 42.85
CA GLU A 271 14.30 1.09 42.90
C GLU A 271 15.66 1.46 42.28
N PHE A 272 16.57 0.49 42.14
CA PHE A 272 17.83 0.61 41.40
C PHE A 272 17.67 1.00 39.91
N GLY A 273 16.48 0.80 39.30
CA GLY A 273 16.20 1.20 37.91
C GLY A 273 15.92 2.69 37.71
N GLY A 274 15.70 3.45 38.79
CA GLY A 274 15.39 4.88 38.74
C GLY A 274 13.93 5.21 38.44
N SER A 275 13.65 6.51 38.23
CA SER A 275 12.32 7.04 37.97
C SER A 275 11.83 6.80 36.53
N ALA A 276 10.50 6.80 36.35
CA ALA A 276 9.85 6.66 35.05
C ALA A 276 10.26 7.78 34.07
N ILE A 277 10.48 7.42 32.81
CA ILE A 277 11.08 8.29 31.79
C ILE A 277 9.96 9.00 31.02
N PRO A 278 10.02 10.34 30.81
CA PRO A 278 9.03 11.04 30.00
C PRO A 278 8.95 10.48 28.58
N ILE A 279 7.77 10.57 27.97
CA ILE A 279 7.48 10.02 26.62
C ILE A 279 8.40 10.64 25.56
N ASN A 280 8.79 11.90 25.75
CA ASN A 280 9.52 12.72 24.78
C ASN A 280 11.05 12.49 24.77
N ALA A 281 11.54 11.43 25.40
CA ALA A 281 12.96 11.06 25.42
C ALA A 281 13.12 9.61 24.90
N PRO A 282 13.16 9.39 23.58
CA PRO A 282 13.39 8.06 23.02
C PRO A 282 14.84 7.57 23.18
N LEU A 283 15.80 8.51 23.26
CA LEU A 283 17.23 8.22 23.31
C LEU A 283 17.81 8.06 24.74
N ASP A 284 16.98 8.02 25.80
CA ASP A 284 17.49 7.70 27.14
C ASP A 284 18.10 6.28 27.13
N ALA A 285 19.35 6.16 27.57
CA ALA A 285 20.09 4.91 27.61
C ALA A 285 19.30 3.78 28.30
N ARG A 286 18.51 4.07 29.33
CA ARG A 286 17.68 3.08 30.01
C ARG A 286 16.57 2.52 29.12
N ARG A 287 15.92 3.37 28.32
CA ARG A 287 14.89 2.98 27.34
C ARG A 287 15.50 2.23 26.17
N ILE A 288 16.64 2.69 25.64
CA ILE A 288 17.40 1.99 24.59
C ILE A 288 17.81 0.58 25.05
N ILE A 289 18.35 0.45 26.27
CA ILE A 289 18.79 -0.86 26.79
C ILE A 289 17.59 -1.77 27.08
N GLY A 290 16.45 -1.21 27.52
CA GLY A 290 15.23 -1.95 27.88
C GLY A 290 15.00 -2.11 29.39
N ILE A 291 15.59 -1.22 30.19
CA ILE A 291 15.55 -1.19 31.67
C ILE A 291 14.57 -0.08 32.09
N GLU A 292 13.36 -0.12 31.55
CA GLU A 292 12.29 0.84 31.89
C GLU A 292 11.30 0.22 32.89
N ARG A 293 10.87 1.03 33.86
CA ARG A 293 9.89 0.63 34.87
C ARG A 293 8.47 0.76 34.30
N MET A 294 7.80 -0.37 34.05
CA MET A 294 6.46 -0.41 33.44
C MET A 294 5.57 -1.46 34.11
N SER A 295 4.26 -1.21 34.19
CA SER A 295 3.28 -2.10 34.84
C SER A 295 3.05 -3.45 34.12
N TYR A 296 3.43 -3.58 32.84
CA TYR A 296 3.22 -4.78 32.02
C TYR A 296 4.48 -5.19 31.23
N TYR A 297 5.67 -4.94 31.78
CA TYR A 297 6.96 -5.06 31.07
C TYR A 297 7.31 -6.45 30.49
N ALA A 298 6.75 -7.53 31.04
CA ALA A 298 7.09 -8.92 30.70
C ALA A 298 6.01 -9.69 29.93
N SER A 299 4.88 -9.07 29.57
CA SER A 299 3.74 -9.80 28.99
C SER A 299 4.07 -10.48 27.65
N TRP A 300 4.86 -9.82 26.79
CA TRP A 300 5.31 -10.40 25.52
C TRP A 300 6.41 -11.46 25.72
N ASP A 301 7.38 -11.20 26.60
CA ASP A 301 8.46 -12.13 26.93
C ASP A 301 7.91 -13.48 27.47
N VAL A 302 6.90 -13.42 28.34
CA VAL A 302 6.24 -14.61 28.92
C VAL A 302 5.42 -15.36 27.87
N ALA A 303 4.73 -14.66 26.97
CA ALA A 303 4.02 -15.28 25.85
C ALA A 303 5.00 -15.98 24.89
N LEU A 304 6.12 -15.34 24.58
CA LEU A 304 7.22 -15.93 23.81
C LEU A 304 7.78 -17.18 24.50
N LEU A 305 8.05 -17.11 25.81
CA LEU A 305 8.56 -18.24 26.58
C LEU A 305 7.60 -19.44 26.55
N MET A 306 6.29 -19.19 26.69
CA MET A 306 5.25 -20.23 26.58
C MET A 306 5.27 -20.92 25.21
N VAL A 307 5.37 -20.15 24.12
CA VAL A 307 5.44 -20.68 22.74
C VAL A 307 6.73 -21.48 22.50
N LEU A 308 7.86 -21.03 23.01
CA LEU A 308 9.14 -21.76 22.94
C LEU A 308 9.09 -23.09 23.70
N PHE A 309 8.51 -23.13 24.90
CA PHE A 309 8.31 -24.38 25.64
C PHE A 309 7.31 -25.31 24.95
N PHE A 310 6.26 -24.77 24.34
CA PHE A 310 5.30 -25.55 23.53
C PHE A 310 5.98 -26.19 22.32
N HIS A 311 6.79 -25.45 21.57
CA HIS A 311 7.57 -26.01 20.46
C HIS A 311 8.58 -27.07 20.94
N ARG A 312 9.26 -26.85 22.07
CA ARG A 312 10.12 -27.86 22.72
C ARG A 312 9.34 -29.12 23.12
N TYR A 313 8.10 -28.99 23.57
CA TYR A 313 7.23 -30.13 23.86
C TYR A 313 6.89 -30.91 22.57
N VAL A 314 6.50 -30.23 21.49
CA VAL A 314 6.20 -30.85 20.18
C VAL A 314 7.42 -31.59 19.60
N LEU A 315 8.61 -30.98 19.64
CA LEU A 315 9.85 -31.66 19.21
C LEU A 315 10.17 -32.90 20.06
N LYS A 316 9.86 -32.89 21.36
CA LYS A 316 10.05 -34.05 22.24
C LYS A 316 9.03 -35.16 21.95
N THR A 317 7.76 -34.85 21.74
CA THR A 317 6.73 -35.86 21.43
C THR A 317 6.96 -36.55 20.08
N LEU A 318 7.56 -35.86 19.12
CA LEU A 318 7.97 -36.42 17.82
C LEU A 318 9.34 -37.14 17.85
N GLY A 319 10.01 -37.20 19.00
CA GLY A 319 11.36 -37.78 19.12
C GLY A 319 12.49 -36.97 18.45
N LEU A 320 12.18 -35.77 17.95
CA LEU A 320 13.06 -34.86 17.22
C LEU A 320 13.99 -34.04 18.12
N TRP A 321 13.81 -34.04 19.44
CA TRP A 321 14.70 -33.37 20.40
C TRP A 321 15.99 -34.17 20.64
N LYS A 322 16.86 -34.20 19.62
CA LYS A 322 18.22 -34.79 19.57
C LYS A 322 19.07 -34.01 18.57
N ASP A 323 20.39 -34.08 18.71
CA ASP A 323 21.33 -33.47 17.75
C ASP A 323 21.30 -34.17 16.39
N ALA A 324 21.26 -33.37 15.32
CA ALA A 324 21.02 -33.86 13.96
C ALA A 324 22.18 -34.70 13.40
N ASP A 325 23.42 -34.44 13.83
CA ASP A 325 24.61 -35.18 13.39
C ASP A 325 24.57 -36.67 13.79
N CYS A 326 23.89 -37.02 14.89
CA CYS A 326 23.80 -38.39 15.39
C CYS A 326 23.02 -39.35 14.45
N GLY A 327 22.41 -38.86 13.37
CA GLY A 327 21.76 -39.68 12.35
C GLY A 327 22.68 -40.12 11.20
N GLN A 328 23.66 -39.32 10.81
CA GLN A 328 24.49 -39.61 9.63
C GLN A 328 25.61 -40.63 9.93
N ASP A 329 26.19 -40.59 11.13
CA ASP A 329 27.24 -41.53 11.57
C ASP A 329 26.73 -42.98 11.73
N ASN A 330 25.42 -43.17 11.85
CA ASN A 330 24.82 -44.51 11.91
C ASN A 330 24.47 -45.06 10.51
N LEU A 331 24.20 -44.19 9.53
CA LEU A 331 23.88 -44.61 8.17
C LEU A 331 25.13 -44.99 7.35
N SER A 332 26.24 -44.31 7.60
CA SER A 332 27.56 -44.65 7.03
C SER A 332 28.12 -45.97 7.58
N LYS A 333 27.93 -46.25 8.87
CA LYS A 333 28.32 -47.55 9.46
C LYS A 333 27.44 -48.70 8.96
N ALA A 334 26.13 -48.49 8.81
CA ALA A 334 25.21 -49.49 8.28
C ALA A 334 25.42 -49.83 6.78
N SER A 335 26.24 -49.06 6.06
CA SER A 335 26.58 -49.32 4.64
C SER A 335 27.98 -49.90 4.43
N THR A 336 28.68 -50.28 5.51
CA THR A 336 30.04 -50.87 5.44
C THR A 336 30.07 -52.38 5.77
N GLU A 337 28.96 -52.99 6.19
CA GLU A 337 28.89 -54.42 6.54
C GLU A 337 27.94 -55.20 5.61
N GLN A 338 28.50 -55.77 4.53
CA GLN A 338 27.99 -56.98 3.87
C GLN A 338 29.17 -57.95 3.59
N PRO A 339 28.93 -59.28 3.57
CA PRO A 339 29.98 -60.27 3.78
C PRO A 339 30.75 -60.69 2.52
N ASP A 340 32.01 -61.07 2.70
CA ASP A 340 32.88 -61.64 1.68
C ASP A 340 32.41 -63.02 1.18
N VAL A 341 32.27 -63.23 -0.14
CA VAL A 341 32.61 -64.48 -0.87
C VAL A 341 32.93 -64.20 -2.36
N ALA A 342 34.17 -64.54 -2.75
CA ALA A 342 34.71 -64.98 -4.05
C ALA A 342 34.43 -64.26 -5.42
N LYS A 343 35.54 -63.96 -6.13
CA LYS A 343 35.93 -64.27 -7.56
C LYS A 343 34.80 -64.50 -8.61
N SER A 344 34.88 -64.02 -9.87
CA SER A 344 36.02 -63.59 -10.72
C SER A 344 35.56 -62.92 -12.04
N GLU A 345 36.55 -62.50 -12.87
CA GLU A 345 36.52 -62.22 -14.33
C GLU A 345 36.36 -60.76 -14.82
N GLU A 346 37.34 -60.33 -15.64
CA GLU A 346 37.34 -59.12 -16.49
C GLU A 346 36.49 -59.37 -17.77
N PRO A 347 36.07 -58.33 -18.53
CA PRO A 347 36.98 -57.81 -19.58
C PRO A 347 36.88 -56.30 -19.95
N VAL A 348 38.06 -55.73 -20.22
CA VAL A 348 38.42 -54.87 -21.38
C VAL A 348 37.94 -53.39 -21.45
N ALA A 349 38.88 -52.54 -21.88
CA ALA A 349 38.80 -51.07 -22.06
C ALA A 349 38.04 -50.63 -23.36
N ILE A 350 37.93 -49.34 -23.65
CA ILE A 350 38.88 -48.61 -24.54
C ILE A 350 38.64 -47.07 -24.50
N GLU A 351 39.73 -46.30 -24.35
CA GLU A 351 40.09 -44.93 -24.88
C GLU A 351 39.11 -43.73 -24.70
N ASP A 352 39.53 -42.45 -24.60
CA ASP A 352 40.81 -41.72 -24.77
C ASP A 352 41.05 -40.74 -23.57
N ILE A 353 42.24 -40.56 -23.00
CA ILE A 353 43.49 -39.89 -23.46
C ILE A 353 43.43 -38.34 -23.48
N SER A 354 44.31 -37.74 -22.67
CA SER A 354 44.54 -36.30 -22.48
C SER A 354 45.92 -35.86 -23.00
N VAL A 355 45.95 -34.87 -23.91
CA VAL A 355 47.13 -34.21 -24.52
C VAL A 355 46.65 -32.81 -24.98
N PHE A 356 47.30 -31.65 -24.79
CA PHE A 356 48.60 -31.30 -24.18
C PHE A 356 48.62 -29.86 -23.61
N GLU A 357 49.69 -29.56 -22.87
CA GLU A 357 50.16 -28.26 -22.35
C GLU A 357 50.18 -27.07 -23.35
N LYS A 358 50.07 -25.82 -22.83
CA LYS A 358 50.96 -24.72 -23.28
C LYS A 358 51.13 -23.57 -22.28
N GLU A 359 52.39 -23.27 -21.94
CA GLU A 359 52.86 -22.08 -21.21
C GLU A 359 52.91 -20.82 -22.14
N ILE A 360 53.38 -19.61 -21.81
CA ILE A 360 54.15 -18.95 -20.70
C ILE A 360 53.93 -17.41 -20.86
N PRO A 361 54.42 -16.43 -20.04
CA PRO A 361 54.98 -16.41 -18.67
C PRO A 361 54.25 -15.40 -17.73
N LYS A 362 54.84 -15.07 -16.56
CA LYS A 362 54.79 -13.73 -15.91
C LYS A 362 56.14 -13.40 -15.25
N THR A 363 56.68 -12.23 -15.59
CA THR A 363 57.84 -11.52 -14.99
C THR A 363 57.69 -10.06 -15.40
N ALA A 364 58.08 -9.05 -14.62
CA ALA A 364 58.49 -8.96 -13.22
C ALA A 364 58.16 -7.53 -12.74
N ASP A 365 58.20 -7.27 -11.43
CA ASP A 365 58.73 -6.01 -10.87
C ASP A 365 58.94 -6.16 -9.37
N SER A 366 59.99 -5.53 -8.86
CA SER A 366 60.52 -5.68 -7.49
C SER A 366 61.03 -4.31 -6.99
N ILE A 367 61.68 -4.29 -5.82
CA ILE A 367 62.24 -3.10 -5.12
C ILE A 367 61.12 -2.40 -4.31
N GLU A 368 61.23 -2.14 -3.00
CA GLU A 368 62.41 -1.75 -2.22
C GLU A 368 62.73 -2.54 -0.92
N LEU A 369 64.04 -2.73 -0.70
CA LEU A 369 64.85 -2.56 0.53
C LEU A 369 64.68 -3.41 1.83
N GLN A 370 65.74 -4.19 2.05
CA GLN A 370 66.43 -4.61 3.30
C GLN A 370 66.63 -3.43 4.32
N GLU A 371 67.03 -3.61 5.60
CA GLU A 371 68.06 -4.53 6.10
C GLU A 371 68.10 -4.76 7.64
N LEU A 372 68.87 -5.80 8.04
CA LEU A 372 69.53 -6.13 9.33
C LEU A 372 68.82 -7.15 10.24
N ALA A 373 69.45 -8.25 10.73
CA ALA A 373 70.79 -8.80 10.48
C ALA A 373 70.87 -10.34 10.75
N GLN A 374 71.99 -10.95 10.37
CA GLN A 374 72.43 -12.36 10.61
C GLN A 374 72.55 -12.74 12.13
N GLU A 375 72.78 -13.98 12.60
CA GLU A 375 73.40 -15.17 11.96
C GLU A 375 73.12 -16.53 12.68
N ALA A 376 73.40 -17.62 11.95
CA ALA A 376 73.72 -19.03 12.29
C ALA A 376 73.54 -19.66 13.70
N GLY A 377 73.22 -20.97 13.73
CA GLY A 377 73.45 -21.88 14.88
C GLY A 377 72.84 -23.29 14.71
N THR A 378 73.57 -24.36 15.07
CA THR A 378 73.25 -25.76 14.69
C THR A 378 73.10 -26.73 15.89
N SER A 379 72.14 -27.67 15.78
CA SER A 379 72.04 -29.00 16.42
C SER A 379 72.16 -29.24 17.94
N SER A 380 71.17 -29.98 18.44
CA SER A 380 71.25 -31.15 19.36
C SER A 380 71.14 -31.01 20.90
N ASN A 381 70.44 -32.01 21.45
CA ASN A 381 70.54 -32.65 22.76
C ASN A 381 69.96 -32.04 24.06
N ALA A 382 69.04 -32.84 24.62
CA ALA A 382 68.97 -33.29 26.02
C ALA A 382 68.65 -32.31 27.17
N ALA A 383 67.39 -32.40 27.61
CA ALA A 383 66.98 -32.59 29.01
C ALA A 383 67.64 -31.75 30.14
N VAL A 384 66.91 -30.72 30.59
CA VAL A 384 66.69 -30.48 32.03
C VAL A 384 65.20 -30.28 32.26
N LYS A 385 64.67 -30.88 33.33
CA LYS A 385 63.28 -30.77 33.76
C LYS A 385 63.27 -30.10 35.14
N CYS A 386 62.62 -28.95 35.26
CA CYS A 386 62.08 -28.41 36.52
C CYS A 386 60.90 -27.50 36.19
N ASP A 387 59.91 -27.49 37.07
CA ASP A 387 58.56 -27.01 36.78
C ASP A 387 58.40 -25.51 37.06
N ASP A 388 57.73 -24.80 36.14
CA ASP A 388 57.07 -23.52 36.44
C ASP A 388 55.71 -23.45 35.70
N ALA A 389 54.82 -24.35 36.12
CA ALA A 389 53.48 -24.47 35.57
C ALA A 389 52.48 -23.59 36.35
N ASN A 390 52.19 -22.37 35.86
CA ASN A 390 50.81 -21.83 36.01
C ASN A 390 50.36 -20.65 35.11
N VAL A 391 51.20 -20.01 34.28
CA VAL A 391 50.81 -18.74 33.61
C VAL A 391 50.53 -18.86 32.10
N GLN A 392 51.05 -19.89 31.42
CA GLN A 392 51.00 -19.94 29.95
C GLN A 392 49.81 -20.72 29.34
N SER A 393 49.05 -21.49 30.12
CA SER A 393 47.97 -22.36 29.62
C SER A 393 46.77 -21.60 29.05
N GLY A 394 46.43 -20.43 29.62
CA GLY A 394 45.24 -19.67 29.23
C GLY A 394 45.26 -19.11 27.81
N VAL A 395 46.43 -18.78 27.26
CA VAL A 395 46.53 -18.13 25.94
C VAL A 395 46.41 -19.14 24.79
N ASP A 396 47.00 -20.33 24.95
CA ASP A 396 46.96 -21.36 23.93
C ASP A 396 45.62 -22.11 23.91
N ASP A 397 44.97 -22.31 25.07
CA ASP A 397 43.60 -22.84 25.08
C ASP A 397 42.59 -21.85 24.46
N VAL A 398 42.74 -20.54 24.65
CA VAL A 398 41.92 -19.54 23.95
C VAL A 398 42.18 -19.55 22.44
N LYS A 399 43.43 -19.67 21.98
CA LYS A 399 43.73 -19.86 20.54
C LYS A 399 43.13 -21.16 19.99
N LYS A 400 43.21 -22.26 20.73
CA LYS A 400 42.68 -23.58 20.36
C LYS A 400 41.15 -23.60 20.31
N TYR A 401 40.48 -22.97 21.27
CA TYR A 401 39.03 -22.76 21.27
C TYR A 401 38.59 -21.83 20.13
N ARG A 402 39.29 -20.71 19.90
CA ARG A 402 38.99 -19.79 18.79
C ARG A 402 39.13 -20.49 17.44
N LYS A 403 40.20 -21.28 17.24
CA LYS A 403 40.41 -22.08 16.03
C LYS A 403 39.29 -23.13 15.87
N SER A 404 38.94 -23.87 16.92
CA SER A 404 37.84 -24.86 16.91
C SER A 404 36.46 -24.23 16.61
N CYS A 405 36.17 -23.06 17.19
CA CYS A 405 34.93 -22.33 16.93
C CYS A 405 34.86 -21.83 15.49
N CYS A 406 35.91 -21.20 14.97
CA CYS A 406 35.99 -20.79 13.58
C CYS A 406 35.85 -21.99 12.62
N THR A 407 36.48 -23.13 12.91
CA THR A 407 36.29 -24.37 12.11
C THR A 407 34.83 -24.81 12.09
N ARG A 408 34.13 -24.86 13.24
CA ARG A 408 32.69 -25.19 13.29
C ARG A 408 31.81 -24.21 12.52
N CYS A 409 32.15 -22.92 12.51
CA CYS A 409 31.45 -21.91 11.71
C CYS A 409 31.71 -22.08 10.20
N ILE A 410 32.96 -22.34 9.80
CA ILE A 410 33.34 -22.63 8.41
C ILE A 410 32.63 -23.88 7.92
N ASP A 411 32.59 -24.95 8.72
CA ASP A 411 31.91 -26.20 8.38
C ASP A 411 30.38 -26.02 8.28
N PHE A 412 29.79 -25.13 9.09
CA PHE A 412 28.39 -24.74 8.91
C PHE A 412 28.14 -24.06 7.56
N TYR A 413 28.94 -23.06 7.19
CA TYR A 413 28.76 -22.37 5.91
C TYR A 413 29.06 -23.27 4.71
N LYS A 414 30.04 -24.17 4.80
CA LYS A 414 30.27 -25.23 3.78
C LYS A 414 29.03 -26.12 3.62
N ARG A 415 28.49 -26.69 4.72
CA ARG A 415 27.28 -27.52 4.70
C ARG A 415 26.03 -26.77 4.19
N LEU A 416 25.96 -25.45 4.37
CA LEU A 416 24.87 -24.61 3.85
C LEU A 416 25.00 -24.38 2.33
N LEU A 417 26.21 -24.10 1.84
CA LEU A 417 26.46 -23.80 0.43
C LEU A 417 26.40 -25.06 -0.45
N SER A 418 26.95 -26.18 0.03
CA SER A 418 26.94 -27.49 -0.63
C SER A 418 26.31 -28.57 0.27
N PRO A 419 24.97 -28.58 0.45
CA PRO A 419 24.28 -29.68 1.11
C PRO A 419 24.23 -30.93 0.21
N THR A 420 24.13 -32.11 0.80
CA THR A 420 24.03 -33.39 0.06
C THR A 420 22.73 -33.54 -0.74
N PHE A 421 21.66 -32.88 -0.31
CA PHE A 421 20.39 -32.79 -1.02
C PHE A 421 19.79 -31.40 -0.84
N ARG A 422 19.16 -30.87 -1.89
CA ARG A 422 18.57 -29.53 -1.92
C ARG A 422 17.19 -29.57 -2.57
N TYR A 423 16.17 -29.18 -1.81
CA TYR A 423 14.82 -29.02 -2.33
C TYR A 423 14.68 -27.62 -2.95
N ILE A 424 14.68 -27.56 -4.27
CA ILE A 424 14.70 -26.31 -5.06
C ILE A 424 13.33 -25.62 -4.99
N MET A 425 13.32 -24.32 -4.68
CA MET A 425 12.11 -23.47 -4.69
C MET A 425 12.41 -22.08 -5.27
N ASP A 426 11.36 -21.42 -5.76
CA ASP A 426 11.38 -20.03 -6.23
C ASP A 426 10.42 -19.18 -5.38
N LEU A 427 10.97 -18.47 -4.39
CA LEU A 427 10.25 -17.62 -3.44
C LEU A 427 10.40 -16.12 -3.77
N TYR A 428 11.22 -15.75 -4.77
CA TYR A 428 11.57 -14.36 -5.04
C TYR A 428 10.37 -13.45 -5.28
N ALA A 429 9.34 -13.94 -5.97
CA ALA A 429 8.14 -13.14 -6.22
C ALA A 429 7.37 -12.78 -4.92
N TYR A 430 7.40 -13.63 -3.89
CA TYR A 430 6.85 -13.29 -2.57
C TYR A 430 7.74 -12.31 -1.81
N MET A 431 9.06 -12.39 -1.99
CA MET A 431 10.01 -11.42 -1.43
C MET A 431 9.80 -10.03 -2.04
N PHE A 432 9.73 -9.95 -3.36
CA PHE A 432 9.42 -8.70 -4.08
C PHE A 432 8.06 -8.12 -3.68
N LEU A 433 7.03 -8.97 -3.46
CA LEU A 433 5.75 -8.52 -2.92
C LEU A 433 5.88 -7.89 -1.53
N CYS A 434 6.70 -8.48 -0.64
CA CYS A 434 6.99 -7.87 0.67
C CYS A 434 7.68 -6.50 0.51
N ASP A 435 8.62 -6.38 -0.43
CA ASP A 435 9.29 -5.10 -0.70
C ASP A 435 8.37 -4.03 -1.28
N VAL A 436 7.45 -4.38 -2.18
CA VAL A 436 6.40 -3.47 -2.66
C VAL A 436 5.47 -3.06 -1.54
N ILE A 437 5.06 -3.97 -0.65
CA ILE A 437 4.26 -3.64 0.54
C ILE A 437 5.04 -2.70 1.47
N CYS A 438 6.34 -2.95 1.70
CA CYS A 438 7.21 -2.04 2.44
C CYS A 438 7.29 -0.65 1.80
N PHE A 439 7.40 -0.56 0.47
CA PHE A 439 7.41 0.71 -0.27
C PHE A 439 6.09 1.48 -0.12
N LEU A 440 4.94 0.79 -0.17
CA LEU A 440 3.63 1.40 0.06
C LEU A 440 3.45 1.86 1.52
N ILE A 441 3.85 1.04 2.51
CA ILE A 441 3.83 1.44 3.93
C ILE A 441 4.74 2.65 4.17
N LEU A 442 5.89 2.72 3.51
CA LEU A 442 6.78 3.87 3.56
C LEU A 442 6.09 5.14 3.03
N THR A 443 5.49 5.02 1.84
CA THR A 443 4.88 6.13 1.09
C THR A 443 3.66 6.69 1.81
N PHE A 444 2.72 5.85 2.24
CA PHE A 444 1.53 6.29 2.97
C PHE A 444 1.80 6.56 4.46
N GLY A 445 2.79 5.87 5.04
CA GLY A 445 3.20 6.02 6.44
C GLY A 445 4.20 7.14 6.69
N TYR A 446 4.40 8.07 5.75
CA TYR A 446 5.31 9.22 5.86
C TYR A 446 5.28 9.90 7.23
N SER A 447 4.09 10.09 7.82
CA SER A 447 3.91 10.73 9.12
C SER A 447 4.66 10.04 10.26
N SER A 448 5.01 8.75 10.11
CA SER A 448 5.78 7.92 11.06
C SER A 448 7.30 7.88 10.79
N PHE A 449 7.75 8.31 9.61
CA PHE A 449 9.16 8.29 9.21
C PHE A 449 9.78 9.67 9.03
N GLY A 450 8.97 10.72 8.85
CA GLY A 450 9.42 12.11 8.79
C GLY A 450 9.81 12.68 10.14
N VAL A 451 10.61 13.75 10.12
CA VAL A 451 10.88 14.61 11.28
C VAL A 451 9.57 15.25 11.74
N ALA A 452 9.38 15.41 13.05
CA ALA A 452 8.24 16.16 13.58
C ALA A 452 8.31 17.62 13.11
N ALA A 453 7.40 18.02 12.21
CA ALA A 453 7.13 19.42 11.98
C ALA A 453 6.69 20.05 13.31
N GLY A 454 7.35 21.14 13.71
CA GLY A 454 7.29 21.66 15.08
C GLY A 454 5.87 21.90 15.61
N LYS A 455 5.72 21.79 16.93
CA LYS A 455 4.46 21.91 17.68
C LYS A 455 3.48 22.91 17.05
N SER A 456 2.35 22.38 16.59
CA SER A 456 1.11 23.15 16.50
C SER A 456 0.49 23.22 17.90
N ASP A 457 0.01 24.40 18.31
CA ASP A 457 -0.48 24.67 19.68
C ASP A 457 -1.62 23.73 20.16
N ASN A 458 -2.29 23.05 19.23
CA ASN A 458 -3.44 22.18 19.49
C ASN A 458 -3.07 20.69 19.74
N GLY A 459 -1.89 20.38 20.29
CA GLY A 459 -1.56 19.08 20.90
C GLY A 459 -1.64 17.81 20.02
N ALA A 460 -1.94 17.94 18.73
CA ALA A 460 -2.13 16.84 17.80
C ALA A 460 -0.86 16.66 16.94
N GLU A 461 0.10 15.86 17.43
CA GLU A 461 1.42 15.64 16.84
C GLU A 461 1.41 14.72 15.60
N ASN A 462 0.52 15.00 14.64
CA ASN A 462 0.57 14.37 13.32
C ASN A 462 1.37 15.27 12.38
N ALA A 463 2.52 14.77 11.92
CA ALA A 463 3.27 15.36 10.80
C ALA A 463 2.46 15.21 9.51
N ASP A 464 1.48 16.10 9.35
CA ASP A 464 0.49 16.04 8.27
C ASP A 464 1.18 16.21 6.91
N VAL A 465 1.00 15.21 6.05
CA VAL A 465 1.46 15.25 4.65
C VAL A 465 0.89 16.49 3.96
N VAL A 466 -0.36 16.85 4.28
CA VAL A 466 -1.03 18.01 3.70
C VAL A 466 -0.38 19.32 4.17
N ALA A 467 0.15 19.42 5.39
CA ALA A 467 0.88 20.61 5.86
C ALA A 467 2.24 20.78 5.17
N ASN A 468 2.94 19.68 4.92
CA ASN A 468 4.21 19.68 4.18
C ASN A 468 4.01 19.96 2.68
N ILE A 469 2.94 19.44 2.07
CA ILE A 469 2.52 19.79 0.70
C ILE A 469 2.10 21.26 0.62
N LYS A 470 1.30 21.77 1.56
CA LYS A 470 0.90 23.20 1.63
C LYS A 470 2.10 24.14 1.73
N SER A 471 3.15 23.75 2.45
CA SER A 471 4.40 24.51 2.57
C SER A 471 5.42 24.21 1.46
N ASN A 472 5.09 23.35 0.50
CA ASN A 472 5.94 22.88 -0.61
C ASN A 472 7.33 22.40 -0.15
N LYS A 473 7.38 21.68 0.98
CA LYS A 473 8.62 21.15 1.58
C LYS A 473 8.52 19.64 1.73
N VAL A 474 9.32 18.91 0.95
CA VAL A 474 9.50 17.46 1.12
C VAL A 474 10.77 17.23 1.96
N PRO A 475 10.70 16.60 3.14
CA PRO A 475 11.90 16.32 3.94
C PRO A 475 12.88 15.41 3.22
N LEU A 476 14.13 15.87 3.18
CA LEU A 476 15.23 15.17 2.50
C LEU A 476 15.44 13.74 3.00
N GLY A 477 15.33 13.51 4.32
CA GLY A 477 15.48 12.18 4.92
C GLY A 477 14.45 11.16 4.40
N PHE A 478 13.22 11.59 4.11
CA PHE A 478 12.20 10.72 3.52
C PHE A 478 12.54 10.32 2.07
N VAL A 479 13.04 11.26 1.28
CA VAL A 479 13.47 11.01 -0.11
C VAL A 479 14.67 10.06 -0.15
N ILE A 480 15.68 10.30 0.70
CA ILE A 480 16.86 9.41 0.83
C ILE A 480 16.42 7.99 1.20
N MET A 481 15.49 7.85 2.15
CA MET A 481 14.94 6.57 2.57
C MET A 481 14.24 5.83 1.41
N LEU A 482 13.38 6.52 0.65
CA LEU A 482 12.69 5.94 -0.51
C LEU A 482 13.67 5.51 -1.62
N VAL A 483 14.64 6.36 -1.95
CA VAL A 483 15.70 6.05 -2.95
C VAL A 483 16.55 4.87 -2.49
N SER A 484 16.94 4.82 -1.22
CA SER A 484 17.72 3.69 -0.67
C SER A 484 16.94 2.37 -0.74
N LEU A 485 15.63 2.38 -0.48
CA LEU A 485 14.78 1.21 -0.61
C LEU A 485 14.70 0.74 -2.07
N MET A 486 14.57 1.66 -3.03
CA MET A 486 14.56 1.34 -4.46
C MET A 486 15.88 0.70 -4.89
N ILE A 487 17.02 1.26 -4.48
CA ILE A 487 18.36 0.71 -4.79
C ILE A 487 18.52 -0.71 -4.21
N LEU A 488 18.08 -0.94 -2.97
CA LEU A 488 18.13 -2.27 -2.34
C LEU A 488 17.29 -3.31 -3.11
N ILE A 489 16.12 -2.93 -3.63
CA ILE A 489 15.27 -3.81 -4.46
C ILE A 489 15.96 -4.14 -5.79
N ILE A 490 16.63 -3.16 -6.42
CA ILE A 490 17.37 -3.36 -7.68
C ILE A 490 18.55 -4.33 -7.45
N ILE A 491 19.34 -4.12 -6.40
CA ILE A 491 20.44 -5.02 -6.01
C ILE A 491 19.91 -6.43 -5.75
N ASP A 492 18.78 -6.56 -5.05
CA ASP A 492 18.20 -7.86 -4.72
C ASP A 492 17.75 -8.66 -5.95
N ARG A 493 17.20 -7.97 -6.97
CA ARG A 493 16.87 -8.56 -8.27
C ARG A 493 18.14 -8.97 -9.04
N GLY A 494 19.17 -8.13 -9.03
CA GLY A 494 20.46 -8.44 -9.68
C GLY A 494 21.12 -9.71 -9.11
N ILE A 495 21.14 -9.86 -7.78
CA ILE A 495 21.66 -11.07 -7.12
C ILE A 495 20.83 -12.31 -7.48
N TYR A 496 19.49 -12.18 -7.53
CA TYR A 496 18.59 -13.26 -7.93
C TYR A 496 18.87 -13.75 -9.37
N LEU A 497 18.98 -12.83 -10.33
CA LEU A 497 19.25 -13.17 -11.74
C LEU A 497 20.59 -13.88 -11.94
N ARG A 498 21.64 -13.47 -11.20
CA ARG A 498 22.96 -14.13 -11.23
C ARG A 498 23.01 -15.50 -10.53
N LYS A 499 21.91 -15.96 -9.91
CA LYS A 499 21.78 -17.26 -9.20
C LYS A 499 22.84 -17.48 -8.11
N ASN A 500 23.47 -16.43 -7.58
CA ASN A 500 24.63 -16.53 -6.68
C ASN A 500 24.21 -16.59 -5.20
N ILE A 501 24.23 -17.80 -4.64
CA ILE A 501 23.85 -18.08 -3.24
C ILE A 501 24.81 -17.43 -2.23
N VAL A 502 26.11 -17.31 -2.54
CA VAL A 502 27.11 -16.69 -1.65
C VAL A 502 26.86 -15.18 -1.55
N ALA A 503 26.67 -14.51 -2.69
CA ALA A 503 26.33 -13.09 -2.71
C ALA A 503 25.00 -12.84 -1.98
N ARG A 504 24.01 -13.71 -2.16
CA ARG A 504 22.73 -13.64 -1.44
C ARG A 504 22.89 -13.78 0.07
N LEU A 505 23.73 -14.71 0.52
CA LEU A 505 24.00 -14.92 1.94
C LEU A 505 24.68 -13.69 2.58
N VAL A 506 25.67 -13.10 1.91
CA VAL A 506 26.34 -11.88 2.39
C VAL A 506 25.36 -10.71 2.43
N PHE A 507 24.58 -10.51 1.37
CA PHE A 507 23.55 -9.47 1.28
C PHE A 507 22.49 -9.61 2.39
N GLN A 508 22.02 -10.83 2.65
CA GLN A 508 21.09 -11.12 3.75
C GLN A 508 21.67 -10.70 5.12
N HIS A 509 22.92 -11.04 5.42
CA HIS A 509 23.52 -10.67 6.72
C HIS A 509 23.68 -9.16 6.87
N LEU A 510 24.16 -8.48 5.82
CA LEU A 510 24.33 -7.03 5.79
C LEU A 510 22.98 -6.32 5.92
N LEU A 511 21.96 -6.75 5.17
CA LEU A 511 20.64 -6.13 5.16
C LEU A 511 19.90 -6.30 6.49
N VAL A 512 20.01 -7.47 7.13
CA VAL A 512 19.49 -7.69 8.49
C VAL A 512 20.13 -6.70 9.47
N LEU A 513 21.47 -6.60 9.48
CA LEU A 513 22.18 -5.65 10.36
C LEU A 513 21.75 -4.20 10.08
N LEU A 514 21.80 -3.78 8.82
CA LEU A 514 21.46 -2.42 8.38
C LEU A 514 20.03 -2.04 8.79
N VAL A 515 19.05 -2.91 8.56
CA VAL A 515 17.64 -2.64 8.90
C VAL A 515 17.42 -2.54 10.41
N HIS A 516 18.06 -3.39 11.23
CA HIS A 516 17.92 -3.32 12.68
C HIS A 516 18.62 -2.06 13.26
N VAL A 517 19.82 -1.73 12.77
CA VAL A 517 20.51 -0.48 13.16
C VAL A 517 19.68 0.74 12.75
N TRP A 518 19.13 0.74 11.54
CA TRP A 518 18.35 1.85 11.02
C TRP A 518 17.02 2.05 11.77
N ILE A 519 16.22 1.00 12.01
CA ILE A 519 14.90 1.13 12.64
C ILE A 519 14.97 1.42 14.16
N PHE A 520 15.96 0.87 14.87
CA PHE A 520 16.04 0.99 16.34
C PHE A 520 16.96 2.13 16.82
N PHE A 521 17.89 2.61 15.99
CA PHE A 521 18.81 3.70 16.38
C PHE A 521 18.67 4.93 15.48
N ALA A 522 18.78 4.78 14.16
CA ALA A 522 18.76 5.94 13.26
C ALA A 522 17.37 6.62 13.21
N LEU A 523 16.29 5.84 13.10
CA LEU A 523 14.93 6.38 13.00
C LEU A 523 14.49 7.14 14.27
N PRO A 524 14.69 6.64 15.50
CA PRO A 524 14.43 7.43 16.71
C PRO A 524 15.32 8.68 16.82
N ALA A 525 16.59 8.60 16.40
CA ALA A 525 17.51 9.74 16.43
C ALA A 525 17.22 10.83 15.38
N ILE A 526 16.49 10.50 14.30
CA ILE A 526 16.06 11.47 13.28
C ILE A 526 14.68 12.07 13.62
N THR A 527 13.84 11.33 14.37
CA THR A 527 12.43 11.69 14.57
C THR A 527 12.06 12.11 16.00
N ASP A 528 12.98 11.98 16.96
CA ASP A 528 12.83 12.32 18.38
C ASP A 528 11.56 11.75 19.06
N ARG A 529 11.10 10.59 18.59
CA ARG A 529 9.93 9.87 19.11
C ARG A 529 10.12 8.36 19.13
N SER A 530 9.23 7.69 19.85
CA SER A 530 9.11 6.23 19.85
C SER A 530 8.54 5.69 18.52
N ILE A 531 8.85 4.42 18.24
CA ILE A 531 8.54 3.75 16.96
C ILE A 531 7.02 3.61 16.79
N GLN A 532 6.46 4.38 15.85
CA GLN A 532 5.03 4.41 15.53
C GLN A 532 4.55 3.13 14.82
N PHE A 533 3.22 2.91 14.80
CA PHE A 533 2.62 1.69 14.25
C PHE A 533 3.02 1.39 12.78
N ALA A 534 3.11 2.41 11.92
CA ALA A 534 3.51 2.17 10.52
C ALA A 534 4.98 1.69 10.39
N ALA A 535 5.88 2.18 11.25
CA ALA A 535 7.26 1.71 11.32
C ALA A 535 7.34 0.28 11.92
N GLN A 536 6.52 -0.05 12.92
CA GLN A 536 6.37 -1.41 13.44
C GLN A 536 5.88 -2.38 12.34
N LEU A 537 4.86 -1.99 11.56
CA LEU A 537 4.32 -2.80 10.47
C LEU A 537 5.33 -2.97 9.32
N TRP A 538 6.06 -1.90 8.97
CA TRP A 538 7.13 -1.97 7.97
C TRP A 538 8.24 -2.95 8.38
N TYR A 539 8.68 -2.90 9.64
CA TYR A 539 9.66 -3.82 10.19
C TYR A 539 9.14 -5.27 10.22
N PHE A 540 7.87 -5.49 10.56
CA PHE A 540 7.24 -6.81 10.50
C PHE A 540 7.31 -7.41 9.08
N VAL A 541 6.92 -6.63 8.06
CA VAL A 541 6.96 -7.09 6.66
C VAL A 541 8.40 -7.32 6.19
N LYS A 542 9.37 -6.49 6.62
CA LYS A 542 10.80 -6.75 6.37
C LYS A 542 11.33 -8.00 7.08
N CYS A 543 10.83 -8.32 8.27
CA CYS A 543 11.16 -9.58 8.93
C CYS A 543 10.60 -10.80 8.17
N VAL A 544 9.37 -10.71 7.65
CA VAL A 544 8.81 -11.74 6.76
C VAL A 544 9.64 -11.89 5.48
N TYR A 545 10.10 -10.79 4.88
CA TYR A 545 11.07 -10.82 3.78
C TYR A 545 12.37 -11.56 4.18
N PHE A 546 12.93 -11.31 5.38
CA PHE A 546 14.12 -12.01 5.84
C PHE A 546 13.92 -13.51 6.05
N LEU A 547 12.75 -13.93 6.55
CA LEU A 547 12.35 -15.34 6.65
C LEU A 547 12.28 -16.01 5.27
N LEU A 548 11.63 -15.36 4.29
CA LEU A 548 11.54 -15.86 2.91
C LEU A 548 12.93 -15.92 2.23
N SER A 549 13.78 -14.91 2.45
CA SER A 549 15.14 -14.85 1.95
C SER A 549 16.01 -15.99 2.50
N ALA A 550 15.99 -16.23 3.81
CA ALA A 550 16.71 -17.33 4.43
C ALA A 550 16.22 -18.70 3.91
N TRP A 551 14.90 -18.85 3.69
CA TRP A 551 14.34 -20.07 3.11
C TRP A 551 14.77 -20.26 1.65
N GLN A 552 14.83 -19.20 0.85
CA GLN A 552 15.37 -19.21 -0.51
C GLN A 552 16.86 -19.59 -0.54
N ILE A 553 17.68 -19.08 0.39
CA ILE A 553 19.10 -19.44 0.50
C ILE A 553 19.27 -20.92 0.83
N ARG A 554 18.48 -21.44 1.78
CA ARG A 554 18.47 -22.86 2.17
C ARG A 554 18.08 -23.79 1.02
N ASN A 555 17.03 -23.42 0.28
CA ASN A 555 16.48 -24.20 -0.83
C ASN A 555 17.27 -24.00 -2.15
N GLY A 556 18.07 -22.94 -2.24
CA GLY A 556 18.80 -22.54 -3.45
C GLY A 556 17.90 -22.14 -4.61
N TYR A 557 18.51 -21.70 -5.71
CA TYR A 557 17.81 -21.22 -6.91
C TYR A 557 17.49 -22.34 -7.89
N PRO A 558 16.36 -22.27 -8.61
CA PRO A 558 16.05 -23.21 -9.68
C PRO A 558 16.96 -23.03 -10.89
N SER A 559 17.14 -24.12 -11.63
CA SER A 559 17.79 -24.09 -12.94
C SER A 559 17.06 -23.19 -13.92
N ARG A 560 15.70 -23.15 -13.87
CA ARG A 560 14.84 -22.30 -14.70
C ARG A 560 14.29 -21.07 -13.95
N ILE A 561 14.65 -19.86 -14.38
CA ILE A 561 14.23 -18.58 -13.78
C ILE A 561 13.40 -17.68 -14.71
N PHE A 562 13.52 -17.80 -16.04
CA PHE A 562 12.92 -16.84 -17.01
C PHE A 562 11.41 -16.99 -17.25
N GLY A 563 10.61 -17.09 -16.18
CA GLY A 563 9.16 -17.01 -16.23
C GLY A 563 8.62 -15.97 -15.25
N ASN A 564 7.89 -14.98 -15.74
CA ASN A 564 7.13 -14.07 -14.88
C ASN A 564 6.12 -14.90 -14.05
N LEU A 565 6.07 -14.70 -12.73
CA LEU A 565 5.14 -15.43 -11.84
C LEU A 565 3.69 -15.34 -12.35
N LEU A 566 3.29 -14.14 -12.79
CA LEU A 566 1.94 -13.85 -13.25
C LEU A 566 1.58 -14.66 -14.50
N THR A 567 2.56 -15.05 -15.33
CA THR A 567 2.30 -15.73 -16.61
C THR A 567 2.28 -17.26 -16.52
N LYS A 568 2.43 -17.87 -15.32
CA LYS A 568 2.44 -19.33 -15.13
C LYS A 568 1.10 -20.03 -15.42
N LYS A 569 -0.03 -19.32 -15.40
CA LYS A 569 -1.38 -19.84 -15.72
C LYS A 569 -2.15 -18.84 -16.59
N TYR A 570 -3.16 -19.31 -17.32
CA TYR A 570 -3.95 -18.52 -18.29
C TYR A 570 -5.37 -18.23 -17.80
N ASN A 571 -5.49 -17.71 -16.56
CA ASN A 571 -6.78 -17.48 -15.90
C ASN A 571 -7.18 -15.99 -15.94
N LEU A 572 -8.47 -15.67 -15.74
CA LEU A 572 -8.95 -14.27 -15.62
C LEU A 572 -8.18 -13.48 -14.55
N LEU A 573 -7.92 -14.10 -13.39
CA LEU A 573 -7.18 -13.45 -12.31
C LEU A 573 -5.76 -13.07 -12.74
N ASN A 574 -5.07 -13.95 -13.46
CA ASN A 574 -3.73 -13.66 -13.98
C ASN A 574 -3.76 -12.61 -15.09
N TYR A 575 -4.78 -12.61 -15.97
CA TYR A 575 -5.01 -11.55 -16.95
C TYR A 575 -5.15 -10.17 -16.27
N SER A 576 -5.99 -10.09 -15.24
CA SER A 576 -6.22 -8.83 -14.51
C SER A 576 -4.99 -8.37 -13.73
N LEU A 577 -4.30 -9.27 -13.03
CA LEU A 577 -3.06 -8.97 -12.33
C LEU A 577 -1.93 -8.54 -13.27
N PHE A 578 -1.79 -9.21 -14.42
CA PHE A 578 -0.80 -8.85 -15.44
C PHE A 578 -1.14 -7.51 -16.11
N THR A 579 -2.42 -7.23 -16.35
CA THR A 579 -2.87 -5.92 -16.85
C THR A 579 -2.58 -4.81 -15.82
N GLY A 580 -2.81 -5.07 -14.53
CA GLY A 580 -2.43 -4.15 -13.45
C GLY A 580 -0.91 -3.93 -13.35
N PHE A 581 -0.11 -4.97 -13.55
CA PHE A 581 1.35 -4.87 -13.61
C PHE A 581 1.82 -3.98 -14.77
N MET A 582 1.23 -4.10 -15.96
CA MET A 582 1.55 -3.26 -17.12
C MET A 582 0.97 -1.82 -17.01
N ALA A 583 -0.01 -1.59 -16.13
CA ALA A 583 -0.55 -0.27 -15.85
C ALA A 583 0.26 0.52 -14.79
N ALA A 584 1.15 -0.15 -14.05
CA ALA A 584 2.02 0.50 -13.08
C ALA A 584 3.18 1.22 -13.81
N PRO A 585 3.33 2.55 -13.66
CA PRO A 585 4.31 3.32 -14.42
C PRO A 585 5.74 2.92 -14.04
N PHE A 586 6.63 2.88 -15.05
CA PHE A 586 8.04 2.51 -14.95
C PHE A 586 8.34 1.07 -14.49
N LEU A 587 7.35 0.30 -14.03
CA LEU A 587 7.56 -1.02 -13.45
C LEU A 587 7.95 -2.05 -14.52
N PHE A 588 7.30 -2.03 -15.69
CA PHE A 588 7.64 -2.88 -16.81
C PHE A 588 9.01 -2.53 -17.39
N GLU A 589 9.29 -1.23 -17.54
CA GLU A 589 10.51 -0.71 -18.12
C GLU A 589 11.72 -1.00 -17.23
N LEU A 590 11.62 -0.69 -15.94
CA LEU A 590 12.68 -0.95 -14.96
C LEU A 590 12.95 -2.45 -14.82
N ARG A 591 11.90 -3.29 -14.76
CA ARG A 591 12.04 -4.75 -14.71
C ARG A 591 12.73 -5.30 -15.95
N THR A 592 12.37 -4.82 -17.14
CA THR A 592 12.96 -5.25 -18.42
C THR A 592 14.43 -4.82 -18.53
N LEU A 593 14.74 -3.59 -18.13
CA LEU A 593 16.11 -3.07 -18.09
C LEU A 593 17.00 -3.87 -17.12
N ILE A 594 16.51 -4.14 -15.91
CA ILE A 594 17.22 -4.95 -14.91
C ILE A 594 17.42 -6.39 -15.41
N ASP A 595 16.38 -7.00 -15.98
CA ASP A 595 16.47 -8.35 -16.53
C ASP A 595 17.49 -8.41 -17.69
N TRP A 596 17.68 -7.35 -18.49
CA TRP A 596 18.75 -7.25 -19.49
C TRP A 596 20.15 -7.08 -18.88
N ILE A 597 20.34 -6.17 -17.90
CA ILE A 597 21.67 -5.85 -17.33
C ILE A 597 22.35 -7.07 -16.67
N TRP A 598 21.60 -7.91 -15.95
CA TRP A 598 22.18 -9.01 -15.16
C TRP A 598 22.08 -10.40 -15.81
N THR A 599 21.47 -10.49 -17.00
CA THR A 599 21.36 -11.73 -17.77
C THR A 599 22.40 -11.77 -18.87
N ASP A 600 23.10 -12.90 -19.02
CA ASP A 600 23.95 -13.12 -20.18
C ASP A 600 23.03 -13.32 -21.42
N THR A 601 23.07 -12.42 -22.39
CA THR A 601 22.31 -12.47 -23.67
C THR A 601 23.10 -11.77 -24.78
N CYS A 602 22.85 -12.15 -26.03
CA CYS A 602 23.42 -11.47 -27.21
C CYS A 602 22.55 -10.31 -27.73
N MET A 603 21.31 -10.18 -27.28
CA MET A 603 20.38 -9.20 -27.85
C MET A 603 20.67 -7.77 -27.37
N PRO A 604 20.70 -6.78 -28.30
CA PRO A 604 20.72 -5.36 -27.95
C PRO A 604 19.53 -4.98 -27.06
N LEU A 605 19.69 -3.90 -26.27
CA LEU A 605 18.69 -3.43 -25.32
C LEU A 605 17.30 -3.23 -25.95
N PHE A 606 17.22 -2.56 -27.10
CA PHE A 606 15.93 -2.27 -27.76
C PHE A 606 15.26 -3.52 -28.35
N ASP A 607 16.04 -4.51 -28.79
CA ASP A 607 15.53 -5.80 -29.27
C ASP A 607 15.00 -6.65 -28.12
N PHE A 608 15.70 -6.65 -26.98
CA PHE A 608 15.24 -7.28 -25.74
C PHE A 608 13.91 -6.66 -25.26
N PHE A 609 13.81 -5.33 -25.25
CA PHE A 609 12.55 -4.61 -24.97
C PHE A 609 11.43 -4.98 -25.95
N THR A 610 11.75 -5.10 -27.24
CA THR A 610 10.79 -5.50 -28.29
C THR A 610 10.28 -6.93 -28.06
N MET A 611 11.16 -7.86 -27.70
CA MET A 611 10.80 -9.25 -27.41
C MET A 611 9.91 -9.37 -26.17
N GLU A 612 10.26 -8.73 -25.05
CA GLU A 612 9.42 -8.73 -23.83
C GLU A 612 8.06 -8.03 -24.06
N ASN A 613 8.02 -6.97 -24.86
CA ASN A 613 6.76 -6.32 -25.25
C ASN A 613 5.87 -7.27 -26.08
N ILE A 614 6.43 -7.92 -27.11
CA ILE A 614 5.73 -8.95 -27.91
C ILE A 614 5.17 -10.05 -27.00
N TYR A 615 6.00 -10.59 -26.10
CA TYR A 615 5.58 -11.60 -25.13
C TYR A 615 4.41 -11.12 -24.26
N SER A 616 4.44 -9.88 -23.77
CA SER A 616 3.36 -9.29 -22.95
C SER A 616 2.02 -9.23 -23.69
N VAL A 617 2.04 -8.85 -24.98
CA VAL A 617 0.85 -8.75 -25.82
C VAL A 617 0.30 -10.15 -26.15
N ILE A 618 1.18 -11.07 -26.53
CA ILE A 618 0.82 -12.47 -26.83
C ILE A 618 0.23 -13.18 -25.61
N TYR A 619 0.81 -13.00 -24.43
CA TYR A 619 0.29 -13.56 -23.19
C TYR A 619 -1.13 -13.04 -22.88
N ARG A 620 -1.35 -11.72 -23.01
CA ARG A 620 -2.66 -11.10 -22.80
C ARG A 620 -3.73 -11.67 -23.75
N ILE A 621 -3.39 -11.86 -25.03
CA ILE A 621 -4.27 -12.49 -26.02
C ILE A 621 -4.53 -13.96 -25.67
N LYS A 622 -3.50 -14.73 -25.28
CA LYS A 622 -3.67 -16.14 -24.89
C LYS A 622 -4.67 -16.30 -23.74
N CYS A 623 -4.60 -15.44 -22.72
CA CYS A 623 -5.57 -15.41 -21.63
C CYS A 623 -6.99 -15.10 -22.13
N MET A 624 -7.18 -14.12 -23.01
CA MET A 624 -8.49 -13.82 -23.60
C MET A 624 -9.06 -14.99 -24.41
N ARG A 625 -8.26 -15.63 -25.27
CA ARG A 625 -8.72 -16.81 -26.03
C ARG A 625 -8.99 -18.03 -25.14
N LYS A 626 -8.27 -18.17 -24.02
CA LYS A 626 -8.56 -19.20 -23.00
C LYS A 626 -9.89 -18.92 -22.28
N MET A 627 -10.15 -17.66 -21.91
CA MET A 627 -11.45 -17.23 -21.36
C MET A 627 -12.61 -17.50 -22.32
N GLU A 628 -12.46 -17.18 -23.60
CA GLU A 628 -13.48 -17.48 -24.63
C GLU A 628 -13.70 -18.98 -24.82
N LYS A 629 -12.66 -19.81 -24.65
CA LYS A 629 -12.76 -21.27 -24.74
C LYS A 629 -13.44 -21.90 -23.50
N ASP A 630 -13.15 -21.37 -22.31
CA ASP A 630 -13.67 -21.90 -21.05
C ASP A 630 -15.11 -21.41 -20.76
N TYR A 631 -15.48 -20.24 -21.29
CA TYR A 631 -16.83 -19.68 -21.21
C TYR A 631 -17.39 -19.38 -22.63
N PRO A 632 -17.64 -20.42 -23.44
CA PRO A 632 -18.05 -20.24 -24.83
C PRO A 632 -19.44 -19.61 -24.92
N VAL A 633 -19.54 -18.44 -25.54
CA VAL A 633 -20.81 -17.78 -25.81
C VAL A 633 -21.38 -18.28 -27.14
N PRO A 634 -22.65 -18.72 -27.21
CA PRO A 634 -23.29 -19.12 -28.47
C PRO A 634 -23.25 -17.96 -29.49
N LYS A 635 -22.76 -18.26 -30.69
CA LYS A 635 -22.63 -17.29 -31.78
C LYS A 635 -24.02 -16.89 -32.30
N GLY A 636 -24.18 -15.62 -32.67
CA GLY A 636 -25.44 -15.10 -33.24
C GLY A 636 -26.55 -14.76 -32.24
N ILE A 637 -26.37 -14.97 -30.94
CA ILE A 637 -27.37 -14.63 -29.92
C ILE A 637 -27.11 -13.25 -29.33
N ALA A 638 -28.18 -12.47 -29.13
CA ALA A 638 -28.13 -11.16 -28.48
C ALA A 638 -27.60 -11.25 -27.03
N LYS A 639 -26.65 -10.36 -26.67
CA LYS A 639 -26.11 -10.30 -25.30
C LYS A 639 -27.20 -9.88 -24.30
N GLY A 640 -27.30 -10.60 -23.18
CA GLY A 640 -28.28 -10.34 -22.12
C GLY A 640 -28.10 -8.98 -21.43
N ALA A 641 -29.19 -8.46 -20.87
CA ALA A 641 -29.25 -7.12 -20.27
C ALA A 641 -28.22 -6.92 -19.14
N VAL A 642 -27.99 -7.93 -18.29
CA VAL A 642 -27.02 -7.87 -17.19
C VAL A 642 -25.61 -7.58 -17.67
N VAL A 643 -25.18 -8.18 -18.79
CA VAL A 643 -23.84 -7.94 -19.37
C VAL A 643 -23.76 -6.54 -19.99
N LYS A 644 -24.82 -6.09 -20.66
CA LYS A 644 -24.91 -4.75 -21.26
C LYS A 644 -24.82 -3.65 -20.19
N TYR A 645 -25.65 -3.71 -19.16
CA TYR A 645 -25.65 -2.73 -18.08
C TYR A 645 -24.42 -2.87 -17.18
N GLY A 646 -23.98 -4.10 -16.87
CA GLY A 646 -22.81 -4.35 -16.04
C GLY A 646 -21.49 -3.85 -16.63
N MET A 647 -21.33 -3.85 -17.96
CA MET A 647 -20.14 -3.30 -18.63
C MET A 647 -20.34 -1.83 -19.07
N GLY A 648 -21.53 -1.47 -19.56
CA GLY A 648 -21.80 -0.14 -20.10
C GLY A 648 -22.06 0.94 -19.05
N CYS A 649 -22.84 0.64 -17.99
CA CYS A 649 -23.19 1.64 -16.99
C CYS A 649 -21.98 2.15 -16.19
N PRO A 650 -20.98 1.32 -15.77
CA PRO A 650 -19.79 1.85 -15.09
C PRO A 650 -18.98 2.82 -15.96
N ILE A 651 -18.85 2.53 -17.26
CA ILE A 651 -18.17 3.42 -18.21
C ILE A 651 -18.98 4.71 -18.36
N LEU A 652 -20.30 4.63 -18.56
CA LEU A 652 -21.18 5.79 -18.65
C LEU A 652 -21.12 6.68 -17.40
N ILE A 653 -21.18 6.07 -16.21
CA ILE A 653 -21.06 6.77 -14.92
C ILE A 653 -19.69 7.43 -14.80
N LEU A 654 -18.61 6.77 -15.25
CA LEU A 654 -17.27 7.37 -15.28
C LEU A 654 -17.22 8.60 -16.20
N VAL A 655 -17.82 8.55 -17.39
CA VAL A 655 -17.89 9.73 -18.29
C VAL A 655 -18.68 10.86 -17.64
N ILE A 656 -19.85 10.56 -17.08
CA ILE A 656 -20.69 11.55 -16.38
C ILE A 656 -19.91 12.16 -15.21
N LEU A 657 -19.23 11.36 -14.39
CA LEU A 657 -18.42 11.84 -13.28
C LEU A 657 -17.27 12.74 -13.78
N LEU A 658 -16.54 12.36 -14.84
CA LEU A 658 -15.46 13.18 -15.39
C LEU A 658 -15.93 14.54 -15.95
N VAL A 659 -17.15 14.62 -16.49
CA VAL A 659 -17.73 15.86 -17.02
C VAL A 659 -18.37 16.72 -15.93
N TRP A 660 -19.05 16.12 -14.96
CA TRP A 660 -19.87 16.84 -13.97
C TRP A 660 -19.20 17.05 -12.61
N LEU A 661 -18.25 16.20 -12.18
CA LEU A 661 -17.53 16.38 -10.91
C LEU A 661 -16.76 17.71 -10.85
N PRO A 662 -16.01 18.16 -11.89
CA PRO A 662 -15.34 19.45 -11.85
C PRO A 662 -16.32 20.62 -11.70
N LEU A 663 -17.46 20.55 -12.40
CA LEU A 663 -18.52 21.56 -12.32
C LEU A 663 -19.16 21.60 -10.91
N LEU A 664 -19.41 20.44 -10.31
CA LEU A 664 -19.91 20.32 -8.94
C LEU A 664 -18.91 20.86 -7.90
N LEU A 665 -17.61 20.61 -8.07
CA LEU A 665 -16.57 21.18 -7.22
C LEU A 665 -16.51 22.71 -7.32
N PHE A 666 -16.72 23.27 -8.52
CA PHE A 666 -16.78 24.72 -8.72
C PHE A 666 -18.07 25.36 -8.17
N ALA A 667 -19.20 24.65 -8.17
CA ALA A 667 -20.43 25.12 -7.52
C ALA A 667 -20.35 25.11 -5.98
N LEU A 668 -19.43 24.35 -5.38
CA LEU A 668 -19.25 24.24 -3.93
C LEU A 668 -18.19 25.20 -3.35
N VAL A 669 -17.68 26.14 -4.13
CA VAL A 669 -16.60 27.04 -3.70
C VAL A 669 -17.03 27.95 -2.56
N ASN A 670 -18.24 28.52 -2.60
CA ASN A 670 -18.68 29.45 -1.55
C ASN A 670 -19.01 28.73 -0.23
N SER A 671 -19.33 27.42 -0.27
CA SER A 671 -19.59 26.61 0.92
C SER A 671 -18.33 25.96 1.51
N ILE A 672 -17.38 25.47 0.68
CA ILE A 672 -16.19 24.70 1.10
C ILE A 672 -14.89 25.53 1.04
N GLY A 673 -14.89 26.67 0.34
CA GLY A 673 -13.72 27.52 0.12
C GLY A 673 -13.13 28.13 1.39
N VAL A 674 -11.91 28.67 1.25
CA VAL A 674 -11.15 29.30 2.33
C VAL A 674 -11.52 30.78 2.43
N ARG A 675 -11.76 31.25 3.66
CA ARG A 675 -12.03 32.66 3.96
C ARG A 675 -10.76 33.51 3.87
N SER A 676 -10.86 34.67 3.23
CA SER A 676 -9.76 35.63 3.08
C SER A 676 -10.29 37.06 3.09
N LEU A 677 -10.55 37.61 4.28
CA LEU A 677 -11.08 38.96 4.44
C LEU A 677 -10.03 40.03 4.04
N PRO A 678 -10.45 41.16 3.42
CA PRO A 678 -9.59 42.32 3.20
C PRO A 678 -8.93 42.85 4.49
N ILE A 679 -7.67 43.25 4.39
CA ILE A 679 -6.90 43.88 5.51
C ILE A 679 -6.94 45.41 5.42
N GLN A 680 -7.09 45.94 4.19
CA GLN A 680 -7.21 47.36 3.90
C GLN A 680 -8.34 47.58 2.91
N ALA A 681 -9.09 48.66 3.13
CA ALA A 681 -10.07 49.20 2.18
C ALA A 681 -9.81 50.69 2.01
N LYS A 682 -9.92 51.19 0.80
CA LYS A 682 -9.67 52.59 0.45
C LYS A 682 -10.84 53.14 -0.36
N MET A 683 -11.21 54.38 -0.09
CA MET A 683 -12.23 55.13 -0.83
C MET A 683 -11.62 56.44 -1.32
N ILE A 684 -11.76 56.71 -2.61
CA ILE A 684 -11.30 57.93 -3.27
C ILE A 684 -12.51 58.56 -3.97
N VAL A 685 -12.72 59.86 -3.78
CA VAL A 685 -13.72 60.64 -4.51
C VAL A 685 -13.03 61.79 -5.22
N SER A 686 -13.18 61.86 -6.53
CA SER A 686 -12.54 62.87 -7.39
C SER A 686 -13.49 63.39 -8.45
N ILE A 687 -13.31 64.63 -8.87
CA ILE A 687 -13.87 65.14 -10.12
C ILE A 687 -12.86 64.79 -11.23
N GLU A 688 -13.34 64.34 -12.39
CA GLU A 688 -12.46 63.89 -13.47
C GLU A 688 -11.53 65.03 -13.93
N GLY A 689 -10.23 64.74 -14.04
CA GLY A 689 -9.18 65.73 -14.36
C GLY A 689 -8.55 66.46 -13.16
N TYR A 690 -9.10 66.34 -11.95
CA TYR A 690 -8.71 67.14 -10.79
C TYR A 690 -8.20 66.30 -9.59
N PRO A 691 -7.41 66.90 -8.66
CA PRO A 691 -7.00 66.24 -7.42
C PRO A 691 -8.20 65.72 -6.62
N PRO A 692 -8.11 64.53 -6.00
CA PRO A 692 -9.23 63.91 -5.30
C PRO A 692 -9.70 64.80 -4.14
N LEU A 693 -11.02 65.02 -4.07
CA LEU A 693 -11.66 65.77 -3.00
C LEU A 693 -11.48 65.05 -1.67
N TYR A 694 -11.65 63.72 -1.68
CA TYR A 694 -11.58 62.88 -0.50
C TYR A 694 -10.76 61.64 -0.79
N THR A 695 -9.85 61.30 0.12
CA THR A 695 -9.14 60.01 0.13
C THR A 695 -9.12 59.47 1.55
N MET A 696 -9.54 58.22 1.74
CA MET A 696 -9.58 57.57 3.04
C MET A 696 -9.07 56.13 2.93
N ASP A 697 -8.05 55.81 3.72
CA ASP A 697 -7.49 54.47 3.88
C ASP A 697 -7.90 53.91 5.24
N VAL A 698 -8.56 52.75 5.24
CA VAL A 698 -9.11 52.08 6.42
C VAL A 698 -8.42 50.74 6.62
N GLN A 699 -8.02 50.45 7.85
CA GLN A 699 -7.39 49.20 8.25
C GLN A 699 -8.00 48.69 9.56
N LYS A 700 -7.96 47.37 9.77
CA LYS A 700 -8.21 46.63 11.02
C LYS A 700 -9.40 47.12 11.88
N SER A 701 -9.25 48.19 12.67
CA SER A 701 -10.25 48.65 13.64
C SER A 701 -11.61 49.00 13.03
N SER A 702 -11.62 49.50 11.79
CA SER A 702 -12.85 49.88 11.06
C SER A 702 -13.18 48.94 9.90
N LEU A 703 -12.57 47.74 9.89
CA LEU A 703 -12.92 46.58 9.06
C LEU A 703 -13.35 45.45 10.00
N GLN A 704 -14.62 45.43 10.38
CA GLN A 704 -15.12 44.49 11.37
C GLN A 704 -15.99 43.41 10.71
N PRO A 705 -15.75 42.10 10.95
CA PRO A 705 -16.68 41.07 10.48
C PRO A 705 -18.05 41.28 11.13
N MET A 706 -19.12 40.92 10.43
CA MET A 706 -20.48 41.05 10.97
C MET A 706 -20.70 40.02 12.09
N SER A 707 -21.43 40.40 13.15
CA SER A 707 -21.86 39.42 14.15
C SER A 707 -23.07 38.63 13.62
N GLN A 708 -23.25 37.40 14.08
CA GLN A 708 -24.40 36.56 13.69
C GLN A 708 -25.76 37.28 13.86
N PRO A 709 -26.11 37.89 15.01
CA PRO A 709 -27.42 38.53 15.17
C PRO A 709 -27.64 39.73 14.22
N GLU A 710 -26.58 40.45 13.83
CA GLU A 710 -26.69 41.55 12.85
C GLU A 710 -26.92 41.01 11.44
N PHE A 711 -26.28 39.89 11.09
CA PHE A 711 -26.47 39.22 9.80
C PHE A 711 -27.85 38.57 9.68
N ASP A 712 -28.30 37.90 10.75
CA ASP A 712 -29.66 37.36 10.84
C ASP A 712 -30.70 38.49 10.71
N GLY A 713 -30.48 39.61 11.40
CA GLY A 713 -31.31 40.82 11.29
C GLY A 713 -31.37 41.39 9.86
N LEU A 714 -30.26 41.35 9.11
CA LEU A 714 -30.27 41.76 7.69
C LEU A 714 -31.25 40.91 6.85
N SER A 715 -31.35 39.60 7.15
CA SER A 715 -32.23 38.66 6.42
C SER A 715 -33.67 38.55 6.96
N THR A 716 -33.92 38.95 8.22
CA THR A 716 -35.24 38.84 8.87
C THR A 716 -35.97 40.16 9.03
N ASP A 717 -35.26 41.28 9.15
CA ASP A 717 -35.86 42.62 9.34
C ASP A 717 -35.86 43.41 8.03
N LYS A 718 -34.68 43.64 7.43
CA LYS A 718 -34.54 44.50 6.23
C LYS A 718 -34.97 43.84 4.92
N PHE A 719 -34.53 42.60 4.68
CA PHE A 719 -34.78 41.90 3.40
C PHE A 719 -35.78 40.74 3.53
N GLU A 720 -36.72 40.83 4.47
CA GLU A 720 -37.69 39.76 4.74
C GLU A 720 -38.56 39.40 3.51
N LYS A 721 -39.00 40.43 2.78
CA LYS A 721 -40.06 40.32 1.76
C LYS A 721 -39.55 39.83 0.41
N ASP A 722 -38.26 39.98 0.11
CA ASP A 722 -37.68 39.54 -1.17
C ASP A 722 -37.00 38.17 -1.06
N LYS A 723 -37.47 37.24 -1.91
CA LYS A 723 -36.93 35.89 -2.06
C LYS A 723 -35.54 35.89 -2.70
N LEU A 724 -35.24 36.82 -3.61
CA LEU A 724 -33.93 36.88 -4.28
C LEU A 724 -32.86 37.36 -3.31
N ALA A 725 -33.12 38.46 -2.57
CA ALA A 725 -32.25 38.93 -1.49
C ALA A 725 -31.95 37.82 -0.45
N ARG A 726 -32.96 37.11 0.03
CA ARG A 726 -32.79 35.96 0.95
C ARG A 726 -31.98 34.81 0.34
N THR A 727 -32.09 34.58 -0.97
CA THR A 727 -31.30 33.54 -1.65
C THR A 727 -29.83 33.92 -1.69
N PHE A 728 -29.51 35.17 -2.07
CA PHE A 728 -28.16 35.72 -2.05
C PHE A 728 -27.53 35.68 -0.64
N LEU A 729 -28.26 36.14 0.38
CA LEU A 729 -27.76 36.14 1.76
C LEU A 729 -27.42 34.74 2.28
N ARG A 730 -28.09 33.69 1.81
CA ARG A 730 -27.82 32.30 2.23
C ARG A 730 -26.49 31.74 1.70
N ASP A 731 -25.95 32.31 0.62
CA ASP A 731 -24.66 31.87 0.05
C ASP A 731 -23.46 32.41 0.85
N TYR A 732 -23.71 33.36 1.77
CA TYR A 732 -22.75 33.96 2.69
C TYR A 732 -23.04 33.58 4.16
N THR A 733 -22.02 33.71 5.02
CA THR A 733 -22.20 33.66 6.48
C THR A 733 -21.71 34.96 7.11
N ALA A 734 -22.09 35.25 8.36
CA ALA A 734 -21.63 36.46 9.07
C ALA A 734 -20.09 36.61 9.14
N GLY A 735 -19.35 35.50 9.08
CA GLY A 735 -17.87 35.50 9.01
C GLY A 735 -17.28 35.72 7.61
N ASP A 736 -18.13 35.75 6.57
CA ASP A 736 -17.78 36.10 5.19
C ASP A 736 -18.20 37.55 4.85
N THR A 737 -18.95 38.23 5.73
CA THR A 737 -19.38 39.62 5.55
C THR A 737 -18.59 40.59 6.43
N LEU A 738 -18.25 41.74 5.85
CA LEU A 738 -17.37 42.74 6.43
C LEU A 738 -18.08 44.10 6.46
N LYS A 739 -18.19 44.69 7.66
CA LYS A 739 -18.58 46.09 7.83
C LYS A 739 -17.35 46.98 7.70
N VAL A 740 -17.43 47.91 6.76
CA VAL A 740 -16.38 48.87 6.42
C VAL A 740 -16.86 50.25 6.82
N ALA A 741 -16.13 50.91 7.73
CA ALA A 741 -16.47 52.23 8.25
C ALA A 741 -15.42 53.27 7.83
N PHE A 742 -15.71 54.03 6.77
CA PHE A 742 -14.86 55.14 6.33
C PHE A 742 -15.12 56.39 7.18
N ARG A 743 -14.06 57.08 7.61
CA ARG A 743 -14.18 58.30 8.45
C ARG A 743 -14.71 59.46 7.61
N SER A 744 -15.62 60.28 8.14
CA SER A 744 -16.24 61.37 7.38
C SER A 744 -15.27 62.45 6.86
N SER A 745 -14.12 62.68 7.50
CA SER A 745 -13.14 63.69 7.03
C SER A 745 -12.00 63.03 6.26
N SER A 746 -11.59 63.60 5.12
CA SER A 746 -10.48 63.09 4.29
C SER A 746 -9.17 62.92 5.08
N ASN A 747 -8.39 61.89 4.73
CA ASN A 747 -7.06 61.63 5.31
C ASN A 747 -5.99 62.55 4.71
N THR A 748 -6.19 63.02 3.49
CA THR A 748 -5.32 63.98 2.79
C THR A 748 -5.97 65.35 2.69
N LYS A 749 -5.16 66.40 2.68
CA LYS A 749 -5.57 67.76 2.31
C LYS A 749 -5.87 67.83 0.81
N TRP A 750 -6.60 68.87 0.41
CA TRP A 750 -6.99 69.08 -0.98
C TRP A 750 -6.04 70.08 -1.66
N ASP A 751 -4.93 69.55 -2.15
CA ASP A 751 -3.83 70.33 -2.75
C ASP A 751 -4.11 70.64 -4.24
N ILE A 752 -5.05 71.55 -4.50
CA ILE A 752 -5.36 72.05 -5.85
C ILE A 752 -4.62 73.35 -6.17
N SER A 753 -4.03 73.45 -7.36
CA SER A 753 -3.38 74.67 -7.83
C SER A 753 -4.40 75.77 -8.16
N THR A 754 -4.02 77.05 -8.07
CA THR A 754 -4.91 78.16 -8.44
C THR A 754 -5.43 78.08 -9.88
N PRO A 755 -4.63 77.86 -10.95
CA PRO A 755 -5.18 77.72 -12.30
C PRO A 755 -6.06 76.46 -12.46
N SER A 756 -5.79 75.37 -11.73
CA SER A 756 -6.67 74.20 -11.71
C SER A 756 -8.00 74.49 -11.02
N LEU A 757 -8.04 75.41 -10.05
CA LEU A 757 -9.28 75.81 -9.39
C LEU A 757 -10.15 76.66 -10.32
N ASP A 758 -9.54 77.61 -11.03
CA ASP A 758 -10.25 78.46 -12.00
C ASP A 758 -10.81 77.62 -13.16
N ALA A 759 -10.02 76.67 -13.65
CA ALA A 759 -10.47 75.68 -14.64
C ALA A 759 -11.62 74.79 -14.11
N LEU A 760 -11.55 74.32 -12.86
CA LEU A 760 -12.62 73.54 -12.24
C LEU A 760 -13.92 74.37 -12.12
N GLU A 761 -13.84 75.66 -11.82
CA GLU A 761 -15.02 76.53 -11.79
C GLU A 761 -15.64 76.71 -13.19
N GLU A 762 -14.81 76.78 -14.24
CA GLU A 762 -15.27 76.84 -15.62
C GLU A 762 -15.91 75.52 -16.06
N ASP A 763 -15.26 74.39 -15.80
CA ASP A 763 -15.78 73.06 -16.13
C ASP A 763 -17.11 72.78 -15.44
N LEU A 764 -17.27 73.14 -14.15
CA LEU A 764 -18.52 72.92 -13.40
C LEU A 764 -19.75 73.66 -13.99
N LYS A 765 -19.58 74.65 -14.87
CA LYS A 765 -20.69 75.26 -15.63
C LYS A 765 -21.29 74.26 -16.64
N ASN A 766 -20.44 73.41 -17.20
CA ASN A 766 -20.78 72.30 -18.10
C ASN A 766 -21.14 71.02 -17.29
N PRO A 767 -21.75 69.99 -17.91
CA PRO A 767 -21.94 68.70 -17.26
C PRO A 767 -20.58 68.02 -17.01
N VAL A 768 -20.26 67.73 -15.75
CA VAL A 768 -19.00 67.13 -15.32
C VAL A 768 -19.26 65.81 -14.61
N GLU A 769 -18.39 64.82 -14.84
CA GLU A 769 -18.39 63.55 -14.15
C GLU A 769 -17.58 63.60 -12.84
N MET A 770 -18.23 63.19 -11.76
CA MET A 770 -17.59 62.82 -10.50
C MET A 770 -17.38 61.31 -10.49
N SER A 771 -16.24 60.85 -9.98
CA SER A 771 -15.95 59.42 -9.83
C SER A 771 -15.64 59.02 -8.39
N ILE A 772 -16.19 57.89 -7.97
CA ILE A 772 -15.83 57.21 -6.72
C ILE A 772 -15.09 55.93 -7.05
N GLU A 773 -13.91 55.76 -6.45
CA GLU A 773 -13.08 54.57 -6.59
C GLU A 773 -12.92 53.87 -5.23
N PHE A 774 -13.15 52.55 -5.22
CA PHE A 774 -12.92 51.69 -4.05
C PHE A 774 -11.79 50.71 -4.36
N GLU A 775 -10.77 50.65 -3.52
CA GLU A 775 -9.68 49.65 -3.57
C GLU A 775 -9.74 48.77 -2.31
N PHE A 776 -9.81 47.44 -2.48
CA PHE A 776 -9.71 46.46 -1.39
C PHE A 776 -8.48 45.60 -1.56
N VAL A 777 -7.75 45.36 -0.46
CA VAL A 777 -6.50 44.58 -0.44
C VAL A 777 -6.70 43.32 0.40
N ARG A 778 -6.71 42.15 -0.27
CA ARG A 778 -6.85 40.83 0.37
C ARG A 778 -5.51 40.11 0.51
N PRO A 779 -5.21 39.51 1.68
CA PRO A 779 -4.01 38.71 1.86
C PRO A 779 -4.09 37.41 1.04
N ARG A 780 -2.97 37.00 0.45
CA ARG A 780 -2.82 35.62 -0.03
C ARG A 780 -2.42 34.72 1.14
N GLN A 781 -2.91 33.49 1.12
CA GLN A 781 -2.56 32.45 2.11
C GLN A 781 -1.05 32.16 2.15
N ASN A 782 -0.37 32.36 1.01
CA ASN A 782 1.09 32.35 0.90
C ASN A 782 1.64 33.78 0.95
N ALA A 783 2.21 34.17 2.09
CA ALA A 783 2.76 35.51 2.33
C ALA A 783 3.91 35.94 1.38
N ALA A 784 4.48 34.99 0.61
CA ALA A 784 5.51 35.26 -0.40
C ALA A 784 4.95 35.77 -1.75
N LYS A 785 3.63 35.72 -1.97
CA LYS A 785 2.98 36.32 -3.14
C LYS A 785 2.34 37.64 -2.75
N GLU A 786 2.41 38.64 -3.63
CA GLU A 786 1.76 39.95 -3.42
C GLU A 786 0.26 39.81 -3.09
N PRO A 787 -0.29 40.68 -2.22
CA PRO A 787 -1.70 40.66 -1.88
C PRO A 787 -2.56 41.01 -3.10
N ILE A 788 -3.78 40.47 -3.13
CA ILE A 788 -4.71 40.71 -4.23
C ILE A 788 -5.33 42.10 -4.01
N ARG A 789 -5.03 43.04 -4.90
CA ARG A 789 -5.69 44.34 -4.98
C ARG A 789 -6.85 44.25 -5.96
N GLN A 790 -8.01 44.75 -5.56
CA GLN A 790 -9.20 44.84 -6.41
C GLN A 790 -9.70 46.27 -6.34
N THR A 791 -10.01 46.84 -7.50
CA THR A 791 -10.41 48.24 -7.63
C THR A 791 -11.65 48.31 -8.51
N THR A 792 -12.59 49.19 -8.14
CA THR A 792 -13.75 49.54 -8.98
C THR A 792 -13.98 51.04 -8.93
N LYS A 793 -14.27 51.63 -10.10
CA LYS A 793 -14.53 53.06 -10.25
C LYS A 793 -15.93 53.28 -10.81
N TYR A 794 -16.80 53.92 -10.03
CA TYR A 794 -18.11 54.41 -10.45
C TYR A 794 -17.98 55.84 -10.98
N LYS A 795 -18.70 56.17 -12.05
CA LYS A 795 -18.81 57.51 -12.64
C LYS A 795 -20.26 58.00 -12.48
N HIS A 796 -20.45 59.27 -12.13
CA HIS A 796 -21.75 59.90 -11.91
C HIS A 796 -21.73 61.34 -12.41
N VAL A 797 -22.71 61.73 -13.24
CA VAL A 797 -22.82 63.09 -13.80
C VAL A 797 -23.47 64.02 -12.77
N LEU A 798 -22.82 65.13 -12.44
CA LEU A 798 -23.30 66.03 -11.40
C LEU A 798 -24.57 66.81 -11.81
N ASN A 799 -25.60 66.72 -10.97
CA ASN A 799 -26.83 67.52 -11.06
C ASN A 799 -26.54 69.03 -11.12
N ARG A 800 -27.41 69.79 -11.79
CA ARG A 800 -27.27 71.24 -11.96
C ARG A 800 -27.16 71.98 -10.62
N ASP A 801 -27.97 71.57 -9.64
CA ASP A 801 -28.01 72.19 -8.31
C ASP A 801 -26.69 71.97 -7.57
N ALA A 802 -26.24 70.71 -7.49
CA ALA A 802 -24.95 70.32 -6.91
C ALA A 802 -23.76 71.03 -7.59
N ARG A 803 -23.76 71.19 -8.91
CA ARG A 803 -22.74 71.99 -9.62
C ARG A 803 -22.78 73.47 -9.21
N SER A 804 -23.97 74.05 -9.05
CA SER A 804 -24.12 75.42 -8.57
C SER A 804 -23.63 75.59 -7.13
N ASP A 805 -23.84 74.59 -6.28
CA ASP A 805 -23.42 74.61 -4.87
C ASP A 805 -21.92 74.39 -4.71
N PHE A 806 -21.30 73.51 -5.52
CA PHE A 806 -19.84 73.42 -5.61
C PHE A 806 -19.24 74.78 -6.00
N ILE A 807 -19.78 75.47 -7.01
CA ILE A 807 -19.30 76.81 -7.40
C ILE A 807 -19.47 77.83 -6.26
N LYS A 808 -20.57 77.80 -5.49
CA LYS A 808 -20.77 78.68 -4.32
C LYS A 808 -19.70 78.45 -3.24
N ILE A 809 -19.41 77.19 -2.90
CA ILE A 809 -18.39 76.84 -1.90
C ILE A 809 -16.99 77.23 -2.40
N LEU A 810 -16.66 76.95 -3.66
CA LEU A 810 -15.35 77.26 -4.23
C LEU A 810 -15.06 78.76 -4.32
N LYS A 811 -16.09 79.61 -4.51
CA LYS A 811 -15.98 81.07 -4.46
C LYS A 811 -15.85 81.64 -3.05
N ASN A 812 -16.36 80.94 -2.04
CA ASN A 812 -16.49 81.46 -0.69
C ASN A 812 -15.62 80.70 0.34
N LYS A 813 -14.38 80.34 -0.05
CA LYS A 813 -13.43 79.59 0.80
C LYS A 813 -13.16 80.24 2.17
N SER A 814 -13.31 81.56 2.27
CA SER A 814 -13.22 82.31 3.53
C SER A 814 -14.32 81.96 4.56
N LYS A 815 -15.38 81.25 4.15
CA LYS A 815 -16.45 80.74 5.02
C LYS A 815 -16.49 79.21 5.11
N ALA A 816 -15.36 78.51 4.97
CA ALA A 816 -15.27 77.04 5.03
C ALA A 816 -15.60 76.38 6.41
N ASN A 817 -16.40 77.04 7.26
CA ASN A 817 -17.02 76.47 8.46
C ASN A 817 -18.56 76.64 8.48
N SER A 818 -19.17 77.29 7.48
CA SER A 818 -20.64 77.38 7.38
C SER A 818 -21.27 76.05 6.96
N SER A 819 -22.50 75.80 7.41
CA SER A 819 -23.28 74.58 7.17
C SER A 819 -23.78 74.36 5.73
N ASP A 820 -23.28 75.12 4.76
CA ASP A 820 -23.55 74.88 3.33
C ASP A 820 -22.77 73.64 2.88
N GLY A 821 -23.48 72.53 2.70
CA GLY A 821 -22.96 71.30 2.11
C GLY A 821 -23.56 71.05 0.72
N VAL A 822 -22.79 70.44 -0.17
CA VAL A 822 -23.27 70.01 -1.48
C VAL A 822 -23.79 68.59 -1.39
N SER A 823 -25.10 68.40 -1.51
CA SER A 823 -25.71 67.06 -1.56
C SER A 823 -25.65 66.48 -2.97
N VAL A 824 -24.80 65.47 -3.19
CA VAL A 824 -24.77 64.68 -4.43
C VAL A 824 -25.54 63.38 -4.20
N LEU A 825 -26.70 63.24 -4.82
CA LEU A 825 -27.55 62.04 -4.69
C LEU A 825 -27.01 60.87 -5.54
N ARG A 826 -27.28 59.63 -5.13
CA ARG A 826 -27.00 58.39 -5.90
C ARG A 826 -25.54 58.18 -6.30
N LEU A 827 -24.62 58.40 -5.36
CA LEU A 827 -23.18 58.44 -5.65
C LEU A 827 -22.41 57.15 -5.27
N TYR A 828 -22.86 56.38 -4.26
CA TYR A 828 -22.22 55.11 -3.91
C TYR A 828 -23.20 54.01 -3.48
N SER A 829 -22.78 52.75 -3.60
CA SER A 829 -23.57 51.60 -3.15
C SER A 829 -23.26 51.22 -1.69
N PRO A 830 -24.27 51.06 -0.81
CA PRO A 830 -24.07 50.58 0.56
C PRO A 830 -23.73 49.08 0.66
N TYR A 831 -24.10 48.28 -0.35
CA TYR A 831 -23.91 46.82 -0.38
C TYR A 831 -23.06 46.41 -1.58
N VAL A 832 -21.95 45.75 -1.30
CA VAL A 832 -20.88 45.51 -2.28
C VAL A 832 -20.39 44.07 -2.18
N GLU A 833 -20.11 43.42 -3.30
CA GLU A 833 -19.60 42.06 -3.43
C GLU A 833 -18.15 42.10 -3.92
N ILE A 834 -17.26 41.41 -3.19
CA ILE A 834 -15.84 41.31 -3.48
C ILE A 834 -15.56 39.89 -4.01
N PRO A 835 -15.49 39.69 -5.35
CA PRO A 835 -15.32 38.36 -5.94
C PRO A 835 -13.92 37.79 -5.66
N PRO A 836 -13.69 36.48 -5.88
CA PRO A 836 -12.41 35.85 -5.56
C PRO A 836 -11.26 36.38 -6.44
N MET A 837 -11.55 36.86 -7.65
CA MET A 837 -10.66 37.62 -8.54
C MET A 837 -11.51 38.60 -9.37
N GLY A 838 -10.93 39.71 -9.83
CA GLY A 838 -11.61 40.70 -10.68
C GLY A 838 -12.14 41.93 -9.93
N GLU A 839 -12.92 42.76 -10.63
CA GLU A 839 -13.49 44.01 -10.12
C GLU A 839 -14.58 43.78 -9.06
N ILE A 840 -14.70 44.72 -8.13
CA ILE A 840 -15.69 44.73 -7.06
C ILE A 840 -17.06 45.14 -7.64
N GLN A 841 -18.14 44.46 -7.27
CA GLN A 841 -19.47 44.71 -7.85
C GLN A 841 -20.49 45.20 -6.82
N PRO A 842 -21.41 46.12 -7.18
CA PRO A 842 -22.51 46.50 -6.30
C PRO A 842 -23.56 45.37 -6.26
N VAL A 843 -24.09 45.04 -5.08
CA VAL A 843 -25.03 43.91 -4.93
C VAL A 843 -26.42 44.28 -5.46
N LYS A 844 -26.60 44.16 -6.77
CA LYS A 844 -27.81 44.56 -7.50
C LYS A 844 -29.10 43.98 -6.89
N VAL A 845 -29.06 42.72 -6.45
CA VAL A 845 -30.22 42.03 -5.84
C VAL A 845 -30.70 42.75 -4.57
N LEU A 846 -29.78 43.08 -3.65
CA LEU A 846 -30.11 43.82 -2.43
C LEU A 846 -30.53 45.26 -2.73
N LEU A 847 -29.95 45.89 -3.76
CA LEU A 847 -30.31 47.24 -4.17
C LEU A 847 -31.73 47.33 -4.74
N TYR A 848 -32.14 46.39 -5.61
CA TYR A 848 -33.52 46.34 -6.12
C TYR A 848 -34.54 46.07 -4.99
N ALA A 849 -34.17 45.26 -4.00
CA ALA A 849 -35.01 45.01 -2.82
C ALA A 849 -35.21 46.25 -1.93
N LEU A 850 -34.31 47.26 -1.99
CA LEU A 850 -34.50 48.53 -1.28
C LEU A 850 -35.49 49.46 -1.99
N THR A 851 -35.46 49.51 -3.33
CA THR A 851 -36.29 50.44 -4.10
C THR A 851 -37.68 49.93 -4.43
N ASN A 852 -37.93 48.60 -4.37
CA ASN A 852 -39.18 47.95 -4.82
C ASN A 852 -39.58 48.24 -6.28
N GLU A 853 -38.71 48.90 -7.05
CA GLU A 853 -38.92 49.33 -8.42
C GLU A 853 -38.00 48.56 -9.37
N SER A 854 -38.49 48.28 -10.59
CA SER A 854 -37.73 47.68 -11.70
C SER A 854 -36.83 48.69 -12.45
N GLY A 855 -36.50 49.82 -11.82
CA GLY A 855 -35.58 50.82 -12.37
C GLY A 855 -34.11 50.40 -12.33
N PRO A 856 -33.17 51.21 -12.83
CA PRO A 856 -31.73 50.93 -12.74
C PRO A 856 -31.26 50.90 -11.28
N ALA A 857 -30.36 49.97 -10.94
CA ALA A 857 -29.87 49.76 -9.56
C ALA A 857 -29.20 51.00 -8.93
N GLU A 858 -28.72 51.93 -9.76
CA GLU A 858 -28.16 53.23 -9.36
C GLU A 858 -29.19 54.12 -8.63
N ASN A 859 -30.50 53.91 -8.85
CA ASN A 859 -31.55 54.62 -8.10
C ASN A 859 -31.50 54.34 -6.60
N ALA A 860 -30.97 53.17 -6.20
CA ALA A 860 -30.82 52.74 -4.81
C ALA A 860 -29.50 53.21 -4.15
N TYR A 861 -28.61 53.87 -4.90
CA TYR A 861 -27.34 54.37 -4.37
C TYR A 861 -27.58 55.51 -3.37
N TYR A 862 -26.76 55.57 -2.34
CA TYR A 862 -26.86 56.60 -1.31
C TYR A 862 -26.20 57.90 -1.78
N GLY A 863 -26.77 59.01 -1.33
CA GLY A 863 -26.20 60.33 -1.55
C GLY A 863 -25.08 60.64 -0.55
N LEU A 864 -24.21 61.57 -0.94
CA LEU A 864 -23.10 62.06 -0.14
C LEU A 864 -23.14 63.58 -0.06
N ASP A 865 -23.09 64.12 1.16
CA ASP A 865 -23.02 65.55 1.45
C ASP A 865 -21.56 65.98 1.61
N PHE A 866 -21.11 66.89 0.75
CA PHE A 866 -19.73 67.40 0.74
C PHE A 866 -19.64 68.77 1.41
N ALA A 867 -18.78 68.91 2.41
CA ALA A 867 -18.44 70.18 3.03
C ALA A 867 -16.94 70.44 2.94
N LEU A 868 -16.55 71.61 2.45
CA LEU A 868 -15.16 72.08 2.47
C LEU A 868 -14.83 72.61 3.86
N ILE A 869 -13.73 72.16 4.47
CA ILE A 869 -13.34 72.55 5.83
C ILE A 869 -11.86 72.91 5.86
N GLY A 870 -11.54 73.97 6.59
CA GLY A 870 -10.16 74.43 6.78
C GLY A 870 -10.04 75.95 6.70
N ASN A 871 -8.84 76.43 7.01
CA ASN A 871 -8.46 77.84 6.92
C ASN A 871 -7.16 77.93 6.11
N ASP A 872 -6.85 79.08 5.51
CA ASP A 872 -5.69 79.26 4.62
C ASP A 872 -4.34 78.80 5.21
N VAL A 873 -4.15 78.91 6.53
CA VAL A 873 -2.93 78.48 7.24
C VAL A 873 -2.88 76.96 7.46
N ALA A 874 -4.03 76.32 7.69
CA ALA A 874 -4.12 74.89 7.97
C ALA A 874 -4.20 74.04 6.69
N GLY A 875 -4.59 74.65 5.57
CA GLY A 875 -4.98 73.96 4.33
C GLY A 875 -6.43 73.47 4.39
N TYR A 876 -7.02 73.32 3.22
CA TYR A 876 -8.39 72.85 3.05
C TYR A 876 -8.45 71.33 2.90
N TYR A 877 -9.54 70.72 3.37
CA TYR A 877 -9.88 69.31 3.13
C TYR A 877 -11.39 69.14 3.02
N TRP A 878 -11.84 68.08 2.35
CA TRP A 878 -13.26 67.78 2.27
C TRP A 878 -13.70 66.82 3.37
N ARG A 879 -14.87 67.11 3.94
CA ARG A 879 -15.66 66.19 4.77
C ARG A 879 -16.86 65.72 3.97
N ILE A 880 -17.16 64.42 4.06
CA ILE A 880 -18.29 63.76 3.44
C ILE A 880 -19.19 63.16 4.54
N ARG A 881 -20.51 63.21 4.36
CA ARG A 881 -21.51 62.47 5.17
C ARG A 881 -22.47 61.70 4.25
N SER A 882 -23.06 60.60 4.73
CA SER A 882 -24.17 59.93 4.02
C SER A 882 -25.47 60.71 4.21
N THR A 883 -26.23 60.92 3.13
CA THR A 883 -27.57 61.54 3.21
C THR A 883 -28.59 60.63 3.93
N ASN A 884 -28.39 59.32 3.82
CA ASN A 884 -29.18 58.31 4.53
C ASN A 884 -28.38 57.83 5.74
N GLN A 885 -28.69 58.37 6.92
CA GLN A 885 -28.15 57.88 8.18
C GLN A 885 -28.97 56.70 8.69
N THR A 886 -28.29 55.62 9.08
CA THR A 886 -28.90 54.49 9.79
C THR A 886 -28.60 54.60 11.29
N GLU A 887 -29.53 54.14 12.14
CA GLU A 887 -29.51 54.31 13.62
C GLU A 887 -28.25 53.80 14.36
N PHE A 888 -27.35 53.09 13.68
CA PHE A 888 -26.10 52.56 14.24
C PHE A 888 -24.89 53.52 14.16
N ASP A 889 -25.06 54.74 13.64
CA ASP A 889 -23.94 55.64 13.30
C ASP A 889 -23.61 56.69 14.38
N ILE A 890 -23.07 56.23 15.51
CA ILE A 890 -22.68 57.07 16.66
C ILE A 890 -21.60 58.12 16.30
N TYR A 891 -20.85 57.91 15.21
CA TYR A 891 -19.66 58.68 14.88
C TYR A 891 -19.67 59.34 13.49
N ASN A 892 -20.81 59.43 12.79
CA ASN A 892 -20.92 59.95 11.42
C ASN A 892 -19.86 59.34 10.47
N HIS A 893 -19.82 58.01 10.35
CA HIS A 893 -18.95 57.29 9.43
C HIS A 893 -19.73 56.81 8.20
N ILE A 894 -19.08 56.80 7.03
CA ILE A 894 -19.69 56.24 5.82
C ILE A 894 -19.58 54.72 5.95
N MET A 895 -20.70 54.08 6.25
CA MET A 895 -20.81 52.63 6.41
C MET A 895 -21.07 51.96 5.06
N MET A 896 -20.33 50.88 4.81
CA MET A 896 -20.51 49.97 3.68
C MET A 896 -20.47 48.52 4.19
N THR A 897 -21.34 47.66 3.65
CA THR A 897 -21.30 46.21 3.91
C THR A 897 -20.74 45.51 2.68
N ALA A 898 -19.59 44.87 2.85
CA ALA A 898 -18.93 44.07 1.83
C ALA A 898 -19.17 42.57 2.06
N PHE A 899 -19.70 41.87 1.07
CA PHE A 899 -19.80 40.42 1.00
C PHE A 899 -18.54 39.88 0.33
N VAL A 900 -17.78 39.03 1.01
CA VAL A 900 -16.47 38.56 0.53
C VAL A 900 -16.58 37.12 0.06
N ASP A 901 -16.39 36.89 -1.23
CA ASP A 901 -16.33 35.54 -1.78
C ASP A 901 -15.14 34.75 -1.22
N ARG A 902 -15.37 33.45 -1.01
CA ARG A 902 -14.32 32.53 -0.57
C ARG A 902 -13.41 32.16 -1.74
N MET A 903 -12.13 31.94 -1.43
CA MET A 903 -11.15 31.54 -2.43
C MET A 903 -10.89 30.03 -2.39
N PHE A 904 -10.41 29.48 -3.50
CA PHE A 904 -9.84 28.14 -3.51
C PHE A 904 -8.61 28.06 -2.57
N PRO A 905 -8.27 26.87 -2.06
CA PRO A 905 -6.96 26.65 -1.44
C PRO A 905 -5.83 26.99 -2.41
N SER A 906 -4.75 27.57 -1.90
CA SER A 906 -3.62 28.11 -2.69
C SER A 906 -2.92 27.13 -3.65
N ALA A 907 -3.17 25.82 -3.51
CA ALA A 907 -2.75 24.79 -4.46
C ALA A 907 -3.42 24.94 -5.86
N PHE A 908 -4.60 25.55 -5.93
CA PHE A 908 -5.37 25.72 -7.17
C PHE A 908 -5.22 27.12 -7.80
N ASP A 909 -4.68 28.12 -7.08
CA ASP A 909 -4.52 29.51 -7.55
C ASP A 909 -3.86 29.64 -8.92
N SER A 910 -2.82 28.84 -9.17
CA SER A 910 -2.08 28.87 -10.44
C SER A 910 -2.97 28.42 -11.61
N ILE A 911 -3.88 27.48 -11.36
CA ILE A 911 -4.77 26.90 -12.36
C ILE A 911 -5.97 27.84 -12.59
N THR A 912 -6.59 28.35 -11.52
CA THR A 912 -7.80 29.19 -11.59
C THR A 912 -7.55 30.61 -12.11
N SER A 913 -6.29 31.06 -12.16
CA SER A 913 -5.89 32.39 -12.65
C SER A 913 -6.36 32.73 -14.08
N GLY A 914 -6.52 31.72 -14.95
CA GLY A 914 -7.02 31.88 -16.33
C GLY A 914 -8.53 31.82 -16.50
N GLY A 915 -9.31 31.80 -15.40
CA GLY A 915 -10.77 31.70 -15.42
C GLY A 915 -11.29 30.27 -15.33
N ILE A 916 -12.30 30.06 -14.47
CA ILE A 916 -12.84 28.75 -14.09
C ILE A 916 -13.35 27.94 -15.31
N ILE A 917 -13.96 28.61 -16.28
CA ILE A 917 -14.49 28.00 -17.51
C ILE A 917 -13.34 27.48 -18.40
N GLY A 918 -12.22 28.21 -18.49
CA GLY A 918 -11.03 27.76 -19.23
C GLY A 918 -10.43 26.50 -18.61
N VAL A 919 -10.29 26.48 -17.29
CA VAL A 919 -9.83 25.31 -16.52
C VAL A 919 -10.74 24.10 -16.76
N TYR A 920 -12.06 24.30 -16.67
CA TYR A 920 -13.06 23.27 -16.94
C TYR A 920 -12.86 22.64 -18.32
N ILE A 921 -12.76 23.46 -19.36
CA ILE A 921 -12.57 23.00 -20.75
C ILE A 921 -11.26 22.21 -20.87
N VAL A 922 -10.15 22.69 -20.32
CA VAL A 922 -8.85 22.00 -20.37
C VAL A 922 -8.92 20.63 -19.68
N VAL A 923 -9.49 20.55 -18.48
CA VAL A 923 -9.62 19.30 -17.72
C VAL A 923 -10.52 18.29 -18.45
N VAL A 924 -11.67 18.73 -18.96
CA VAL A 924 -12.62 17.86 -19.67
C VAL A 924 -12.06 17.40 -21.02
N LEU A 925 -11.37 18.26 -21.78
CA LEU A 925 -10.71 17.86 -23.03
C LEU A 925 -9.55 16.89 -22.77
N ALA A 926 -8.74 17.11 -21.73
CA ALA A 926 -7.68 16.18 -21.34
C ALA A 926 -8.24 14.81 -20.95
N ALA A 927 -9.25 14.78 -20.07
CA ALA A 927 -9.94 13.55 -19.67
C ALA A 927 -10.61 12.84 -20.85
N GLY A 928 -11.25 13.59 -21.77
CA GLY A 928 -11.85 13.07 -22.99
C GLY A 928 -10.83 12.44 -23.95
N ASN A 929 -9.65 13.05 -24.11
CA ASN A 929 -8.56 12.49 -24.90
C ASN A 929 -7.99 11.19 -24.28
N VAL A 930 -7.82 11.15 -22.95
CA VAL A 930 -7.40 9.93 -22.24
C VAL A 930 -8.46 8.83 -22.41
N LEU A 931 -9.73 9.12 -22.19
CA LEU A 931 -10.83 8.17 -22.38
C LEU A 931 -10.91 7.64 -23.82
N ARG A 932 -10.74 8.53 -24.81
CA ARG A 932 -10.73 8.13 -26.24
C ARG A 932 -9.61 7.14 -26.53
N ASN A 933 -8.41 7.36 -25.99
CA ASN A 933 -7.28 6.45 -26.15
C ASN A 933 -7.45 5.11 -25.40
N LEU A 934 -8.27 5.06 -24.35
CA LEU A 934 -8.60 3.83 -23.63
C LEU A 934 -9.72 3.01 -24.29
N VAL A 935 -10.67 3.66 -24.97
CA VAL A 935 -11.85 3.01 -25.56
C VAL A 935 -11.67 2.68 -27.04
N VAL A 936 -10.89 3.47 -27.79
CA VAL A 936 -10.72 3.32 -29.25
C VAL A 936 -9.34 2.73 -29.56
N ASN A 937 -9.30 1.43 -29.85
CA ASN A 937 -8.12 0.77 -30.43
C ASN A 937 -7.80 1.35 -31.82
N LYS A 938 -6.51 1.45 -32.19
CA LYS A 938 -6.12 1.88 -33.53
C LYS A 938 -6.37 0.76 -34.53
N ALA A 939 -6.74 1.11 -35.76
CA ALA A 939 -7.03 0.11 -36.80
C ALA A 939 -5.85 -0.82 -37.12
N LEU A 940 -4.61 -0.32 -37.02
CA LEU A 940 -3.39 -1.11 -37.23
C LEU A 940 -3.17 -2.15 -36.11
N ASP A 941 -3.63 -1.90 -34.89
CA ASP A 941 -3.47 -2.81 -33.76
C ASP A 941 -4.34 -4.07 -33.91
N ILE A 942 -5.38 -4.03 -34.74
CA ILE A 942 -6.33 -5.15 -34.96
C ILE A 942 -5.61 -6.39 -35.48
N ILE A 943 -4.60 -6.23 -36.35
CA ILE A 943 -3.80 -7.33 -36.93
C ILE A 943 -3.16 -8.18 -35.82
N ILE A 944 -2.73 -7.53 -34.74
CA ILE A 944 -2.08 -8.18 -33.59
C ILE A 944 -3.13 -8.57 -32.54
N ALA A 945 -4.12 -7.72 -32.25
CA ALA A 945 -5.12 -7.99 -31.22
C ALA A 945 -6.04 -9.18 -31.54
N GLU A 946 -6.44 -9.35 -32.80
CA GLU A 946 -7.43 -10.36 -33.22
C GLU A 946 -6.83 -11.67 -33.74
N MET A 947 -5.70 -12.10 -33.16
CA MET A 947 -5.13 -13.43 -33.47
C MET A 947 -5.94 -14.56 -32.80
N PRO A 948 -6.42 -15.58 -33.56
CA PRO A 948 -7.31 -16.60 -33.03
C PRO A 948 -6.59 -17.72 -32.26
N ASN A 949 -5.39 -18.12 -32.67
CA ASN A 949 -4.53 -19.02 -31.90
C ASN A 949 -3.08 -18.48 -31.87
N VAL A 950 -2.58 -18.19 -30.67
CA VAL A 950 -1.23 -17.63 -30.46
C VAL A 950 -0.21 -18.65 -29.93
N ASP A 951 -0.59 -19.92 -29.75
CA ASP A 951 0.21 -20.91 -29.02
C ASP A 951 1.60 -21.14 -29.60
N ARG A 952 1.72 -21.15 -30.94
CA ARG A 952 3.02 -21.31 -31.60
C ARG A 952 3.93 -20.09 -31.46
N ILE A 953 3.37 -18.90 -31.30
CA ILE A 953 4.13 -17.65 -31.10
C ILE A 953 4.58 -17.57 -29.64
N LEU A 954 3.68 -17.90 -28.72
CA LEU A 954 3.98 -18.00 -27.31
C LEU A 954 5.05 -19.06 -27.04
N GLN A 955 4.98 -20.22 -27.72
CA GLN A 955 6.03 -21.23 -27.68
C GLN A 955 7.36 -20.68 -28.19
N LEU A 956 7.40 -20.00 -29.35
CA LEU A 956 8.63 -19.37 -29.86
C LEU A 956 9.24 -18.37 -28.87
N CYS A 957 8.43 -17.58 -28.14
CA CYS A 957 8.93 -16.71 -27.08
C CYS A 957 9.50 -17.50 -25.88
N MET A 958 8.85 -18.60 -25.48
CA MET A 958 9.34 -19.49 -24.42
C MET A 958 10.63 -20.23 -24.84
N ASP A 959 10.76 -20.58 -26.11
CA ASP A 959 11.97 -21.20 -26.67
C ASP A 959 13.14 -20.21 -26.64
N ILE A 960 12.92 -18.92 -26.96
CA ILE A 960 13.93 -17.84 -26.78
C ILE A 960 14.37 -17.73 -25.32
N PHE A 961 13.44 -17.72 -24.36
CA PHE A 961 13.78 -17.70 -22.93
C PHE A 961 14.58 -18.94 -22.49
N LEU A 962 14.25 -20.12 -23.03
CA LEU A 962 14.93 -21.39 -22.75
C LEU A 962 16.37 -21.39 -23.30
N VAL A 963 16.54 -20.95 -24.55
CA VAL A 963 17.83 -20.92 -25.27
C VAL A 963 18.79 -19.92 -24.63
N ARG A 964 18.31 -18.74 -24.22
CA ARG A 964 19.07 -17.79 -23.40
C ARG A 964 19.57 -18.42 -22.11
N GLU A 965 18.73 -19.19 -21.42
CA GLU A 965 19.10 -19.84 -20.17
C GLU A 965 20.11 -20.99 -20.36
N ALA A 966 20.07 -21.65 -21.52
CA ALA A 966 21.08 -22.61 -21.97
C ALA A 966 22.40 -21.95 -22.43
N LYS A 967 22.42 -20.61 -22.60
CA LYS A 967 23.53 -19.80 -23.12
C LYS A 967 23.94 -20.11 -24.57
N ASP A 968 23.01 -20.63 -25.38
CA ASP A 968 23.21 -20.77 -26.82
C ASP A 968 22.77 -19.47 -27.52
N PHE A 969 23.69 -18.51 -27.57
CA PHE A 969 23.40 -17.17 -28.08
C PHE A 969 23.17 -17.13 -29.60
N LEU A 970 23.72 -18.07 -30.37
CA LEU A 970 23.50 -18.12 -31.82
C LEU A 970 22.03 -18.46 -32.10
N LEU A 971 21.52 -19.49 -31.41
CA LEU A 971 20.12 -19.88 -31.53
C LEU A 971 19.16 -18.83 -30.92
N GLU A 972 19.58 -18.07 -29.90
CA GLU A 972 18.79 -16.94 -29.38
C GLU A 972 18.53 -15.90 -30.49
N LEU A 973 19.58 -15.53 -31.24
CA LEU A 973 19.51 -14.55 -32.31
C LEU A 973 18.65 -15.06 -33.49
N ASP A 974 18.83 -16.31 -33.91
CA ASP A 974 18.06 -16.91 -35.01
C ASP A 974 16.56 -17.03 -34.69
N LEU A 975 16.21 -17.44 -33.46
CA LEU A 975 14.82 -17.50 -33.02
C LEU A 975 14.19 -16.11 -32.90
N PHE A 976 14.95 -15.10 -32.44
CA PHE A 976 14.48 -13.71 -32.41
C PHE A 976 14.31 -13.12 -33.82
N ALA A 977 15.24 -13.36 -34.74
CA ALA A 977 15.12 -12.92 -36.14
C ALA A 977 13.88 -13.54 -36.81
N LYS A 978 13.59 -14.82 -36.52
CA LYS A 978 12.36 -15.51 -36.96
C LYS A 978 11.10 -14.91 -36.35
N LEU A 979 11.12 -14.52 -35.07
CA LEU A 979 10.02 -13.82 -34.40
C LEU A 979 9.77 -12.44 -35.05
N LEU A 980 10.83 -11.66 -35.28
CA LEU A 980 10.75 -10.34 -35.91
C LEU A 980 10.21 -10.43 -37.35
N PHE A 981 10.67 -11.41 -38.13
CA PHE A 981 10.15 -11.68 -39.48
C PHE A 981 8.64 -11.99 -39.46
N LEU A 982 8.19 -12.79 -38.48
CA LEU A 982 6.77 -13.13 -38.35
C LEU A 982 5.89 -11.88 -38.09
N PHE A 983 6.35 -10.94 -37.26
CA PHE A 983 5.63 -9.68 -37.00
C PHE A 983 5.76 -8.65 -38.12
N ARG A 984 6.83 -8.70 -38.93
CA ARG A 984 7.01 -7.82 -40.10
C ARG A 984 6.09 -8.18 -41.28
N SER A 985 5.58 -9.41 -41.33
CA SER A 985 4.74 -9.90 -42.43
C SER A 985 3.37 -10.42 -41.92
N PRO A 986 2.27 -9.65 -42.12
CA PRO A 986 0.96 -10.02 -41.59
C PRO A 986 0.38 -11.28 -42.24
N GLU A 987 0.73 -11.58 -43.49
CA GLU A 987 0.31 -12.83 -44.14
C GLU A 987 0.88 -14.07 -43.45
N THR A 988 2.17 -14.04 -43.10
CA THR A 988 2.81 -15.15 -42.38
C THR A 988 2.27 -15.26 -40.97
N LEU A 989 1.98 -14.13 -40.30
CA LEU A 989 1.32 -14.11 -39.00
C LEU A 989 -0.03 -14.85 -39.07
N ILE A 990 -0.91 -14.48 -40.00
CA ILE A 990 -2.23 -15.12 -40.20
C ILE A 990 -2.09 -16.62 -40.51
N LYS A 991 -1.15 -17.02 -41.38
CA LYS A 991 -0.86 -18.43 -41.70
C LYS A 991 -0.40 -19.20 -40.45
N TRP A 992 0.34 -18.56 -39.55
CA TRP A 992 0.89 -19.17 -38.34
C TRP A 992 -0.11 -19.24 -37.17
N THR A 993 -0.98 -18.24 -37.04
CA THR A 993 -1.98 -18.12 -35.95
C THR A 993 -3.32 -18.80 -36.26
N ARG A 994 -3.44 -19.44 -37.42
CA ARG A 994 -4.65 -20.19 -37.79
C ARG A 994 -4.95 -21.25 -36.73
N SER A 995 -6.22 -21.38 -36.33
CA SER A 995 -6.64 -22.55 -35.56
C SER A 995 -6.26 -23.82 -36.32
N LYS A 996 -5.81 -24.85 -35.61
CA LYS A 996 -5.91 -26.20 -36.17
C LYS A 996 -7.38 -26.43 -36.50
N ARG A 997 -7.65 -26.94 -37.70
CA ARG A 997 -8.94 -27.60 -37.97
C ARG A 997 -8.82 -28.95 -37.29
N ASP A 998 -9.72 -29.21 -36.36
CA ASP A 998 -10.02 -30.57 -35.91
C ASP A 998 -10.83 -31.28 -37.02
#